data_AF-A0A4P6GBD5-F1
#
_entry.id   AF-A0A4P6GBD5-F1
#
_cell.length_a   1.000
_cell.length_b   1.000
_cell.length_c   1.000
_cell.angle_alpha   90.00
_cell.angle_beta   90.00
_cell.angle_gamma   90.00
#
_symmetry.space_group_name_H-M   'P 1'
#
loop_
_entity.id
_entity.type
_entity.pdbx_description
1 polymer ?
#
loop_
_entity_poly.entity_id
_entity_poly.type
_entity_poly.pdbx_seq_one_letter_code
_entity_poly.pdbx_strand_id
1 'polypeptide(L)'
;MHVLPHARYPLAPEETPAKKVTMKVGDFNAYPTVPTPGVVSQADGKLVNGTQLEILETADSGELTYAKGKILSGSVKKGSTKTRGVGDAVWFAYLKNGEPYKNTANTQIWKEQLLPERLRPNYWQGKVKAKLVKRLPLYDAPTNPTNGQPAGSPKGTLQLNVGSVIEFDSKAVLNLTVGNQTLRMAACTLVSGALWGNGVVPPTFWACVENVLPNKYVSWETVTPSEFDSVVATSTGIKAGDPIGYLGQTENLTSEQGGSDSKFQVHVEIFTAEAEVKDFLKNLAGLKTGKQYLQLPTGTELKKVAPATGTTPLKLDHAVDLGKATVIKVGTEDWYNVSVTDDGQPVSGLVKKAGAKIITQHDWEKLGFQIVEETNATADGFLDPEDMPQFFKDLFSKIDTDDDGQVDSAELANAVKNAETRSRWSKLIAHHPTEWKDKADSAKWSKLDQLLETSPKTLKHEKERISKYVFWDELAGKGAISSSLIWHFHPIALLDNFMSQSVYIDVERFVAMYAEQHASFQAESPVLSAKSKENLREIVKNINIYVDKNREMLTIYELSYMFATARHEAYNYTIAEYFSAAPEIGSVSYFDKYDPVLAASAAHRERAIGNGNTVQGDGFKYRGRGLVHLTWKNNYQKAKDYFGIDFVGSPEEAAGFKNSVPIMIWGMKEGIFTNQKLGTYVNNTTKDYQGARKVINGSDQKVLIASYATKFEAILRATSVAPETR
;
A
#
# COMPACT_ATOMS: atom_id res chain seq x y z
N MET A 1 12.58 18.24 7.17
CA MET A 1 11.76 17.36 6.30
C MET A 1 10.70 18.23 5.62
N HIS A 2 10.92 18.60 4.36
CA HIS A 2 10.09 19.59 3.68
C HIS A 2 8.72 19.00 3.32
N VAL A 3 7.66 19.62 3.82
CA VAL A 3 6.29 19.34 3.36
C VAL A 3 5.68 20.59 2.73
N LEU A 4 6.24 20.92 1.56
CA LEU A 4 5.62 21.02 0.23
C LEU A 4 4.17 21.56 0.15
N PRO A 5 3.90 22.45 -0.83
CA PRO A 5 3.06 23.62 -0.63
C PRO A 5 1.57 23.31 -0.50
N HIS A 6 0.97 23.80 0.60
CA HIS A 6 -0.49 23.87 0.80
C HIS A 6 -1.26 24.34 -0.44
N ALA A 7 -0.70 25.29 -1.20
CA ALA A 7 -1.33 25.87 -2.39
C ALA A 7 -1.69 24.84 -3.48
N ARG A 8 -1.09 23.64 -3.46
CA ARG A 8 -1.35 22.54 -4.39
C ARG A 8 -2.36 21.51 -3.86
N TYR A 9 -2.90 21.72 -2.66
CA TYR A 9 -3.83 20.79 -2.02
C TYR A 9 -5.29 20.92 -2.47
N PRO A 10 -5.81 22.06 -2.97
CA PRO A 10 -6.79 21.94 -4.02
C PRO A 10 -6.06 21.55 -5.32
N LEU A 11 -6.56 20.53 -6.03
CA LEU A 11 -6.19 20.34 -7.43
C LEU A 11 -6.49 21.64 -8.16
N ALA A 12 -5.57 22.10 -8.99
CA ALA A 12 -5.91 23.19 -9.89
C ALA A 12 -7.06 22.72 -10.82
N PRO A 13 -7.95 23.62 -11.28
CA PRO A 13 -9.06 23.23 -12.16
C PRO A 13 -8.62 22.39 -13.37
N GLU A 14 -7.47 22.71 -13.94
CA GLU A 14 -6.82 22.01 -15.05
C GLU A 14 -6.26 20.62 -14.68
N GLU A 15 -5.99 20.36 -13.41
CA GLU A 15 -5.52 19.07 -12.89
C GLU A 15 -6.68 18.20 -12.38
N THR A 16 -7.90 18.75 -12.30
CA THR A 16 -9.09 18.02 -11.86
C THR A 16 -9.50 17.05 -12.97
N PRO A 17 -9.39 15.73 -12.79
CA PRO A 17 -9.71 14.80 -13.85
C PRO A 17 -11.18 14.91 -14.25
N ALA A 18 -11.47 14.68 -15.53
CA ALA A 18 -12.84 14.66 -16.04
C ALA A 18 -13.69 13.68 -15.22
N LYS A 19 -14.93 14.09 -14.93
CA LYS A 19 -15.87 13.28 -14.15
C LYS A 19 -16.10 11.93 -14.83
N LYS A 20 -16.13 10.86 -14.06
CA LYS A 20 -16.41 9.51 -14.57
C LYS A 20 -17.67 8.96 -13.93
N VAL A 21 -18.46 8.22 -14.71
CA VAL A 21 -19.68 7.58 -14.22
C VAL A 21 -19.74 6.13 -14.66
N THR A 22 -20.31 5.28 -13.82
CA THR A 22 -20.58 3.87 -14.14
C THR A 22 -22.08 3.64 -14.23
N MET A 23 -22.56 3.14 -15.37
CA MET A 23 -23.96 2.78 -15.56
C MET A 23 -24.33 1.62 -14.63
N LYS A 24 -25.47 1.72 -13.95
CA LYS A 24 -25.99 0.72 -13.00
C LYS A 24 -27.21 -0.03 -13.52
N VAL A 25 -27.82 0.50 -14.57
CA VAL A 25 -28.99 -0.09 -15.22
C VAL A 25 -28.70 -0.15 -16.72
N GLY A 26 -29.09 -1.25 -17.37
CA GLY A 26 -28.79 -1.51 -18.79
C GLY A 26 -29.88 -1.05 -19.77
N ASP A 27 -30.81 -0.21 -19.32
CA ASP A 27 -32.03 0.15 -20.04
C ASP A 27 -31.97 1.53 -20.72
N PHE A 28 -30.83 2.22 -20.66
CA PHE A 28 -30.75 3.65 -20.94
C PHE A 28 -30.28 4.00 -22.36
N ASN A 29 -31.00 4.88 -23.05
CA ASN A 29 -30.72 5.25 -24.43
C ASN A 29 -29.43 6.08 -24.55
N ALA A 30 -28.59 5.72 -25.51
CA ALA A 30 -27.48 6.51 -26.00
C ALA A 30 -27.85 7.17 -27.32
N TYR A 31 -27.47 8.42 -27.49
CA TYR A 31 -27.79 9.25 -28.66
C TYR A 31 -26.50 9.75 -29.34
N PRO A 32 -26.51 9.91 -30.67
CA PRO A 32 -25.38 10.48 -31.38
C PRO A 32 -25.23 11.99 -31.13
N THR A 33 -26.35 12.68 -30.84
CA THR A 33 -26.43 14.12 -30.55
C THR A 33 -27.38 14.36 -29.37
N VAL A 34 -27.34 15.56 -28.78
CA VAL A 34 -28.27 15.97 -27.72
C VAL A 34 -29.71 15.92 -28.26
N PRO A 35 -30.63 15.18 -27.62
CA PRO A 35 -32.05 15.19 -27.99
C PRO A 35 -32.69 16.56 -27.78
N THR A 36 -33.50 17.01 -28.73
CA THR A 36 -34.24 18.30 -28.65
C THR A 36 -35.63 18.09 -28.05
N PRO A 37 -36.10 18.96 -27.14
CA PRO A 37 -37.43 18.80 -26.55
C PRO A 37 -38.53 18.81 -27.63
N GLY A 38 -39.45 17.85 -27.56
CA GLY A 38 -40.56 17.74 -28.51
C GLY A 38 -40.20 17.10 -29.86
N VAL A 39 -38.93 16.75 -30.11
CA VAL A 39 -38.49 16.04 -31.33
C VAL A 39 -38.15 14.59 -30.99
N VAL A 40 -38.62 13.64 -31.80
CA VAL A 40 -38.27 12.22 -31.65
C VAL A 40 -36.83 12.00 -32.11
N SER A 41 -35.89 11.96 -31.17
CA SER A 41 -34.49 11.63 -31.46
C SER A 41 -34.26 10.12 -31.51
N GLN A 42 -33.59 9.65 -32.57
CA GLN A 42 -33.26 8.24 -32.72
C GLN A 42 -32.04 7.87 -31.86
N ALA A 43 -32.20 6.89 -30.98
CA ALA A 43 -31.11 6.36 -30.16
C ALA A 43 -30.22 5.38 -30.97
N ASP A 44 -28.91 5.46 -30.75
CA ASP A 44 -27.90 4.52 -31.26
C ASP A 44 -28.03 3.12 -30.62
N GLY A 45 -28.71 3.04 -29.48
CA GLY A 45 -28.93 1.83 -28.71
C GLY A 45 -29.02 2.15 -27.22
N LYS A 46 -28.79 1.15 -26.38
CA LYS A 46 -28.79 1.27 -24.93
C LYS A 46 -27.42 1.03 -24.34
N LEU A 47 -27.04 1.83 -23.35
CA LEU A 47 -25.84 1.62 -22.57
C LEU A 47 -25.96 0.33 -21.74
N VAL A 48 -24.95 -0.53 -21.82
CA VAL A 48 -24.93 -1.79 -21.06
C VAL A 48 -24.61 -1.51 -19.59
N ASN A 49 -25.24 -2.25 -18.67
CA ASN A 49 -24.92 -2.18 -17.24
C ASN A 49 -23.43 -2.40 -16.98
N GLY A 50 -22.81 -1.56 -16.16
CA GLY A 50 -21.38 -1.57 -15.89
C GLY A 50 -20.53 -0.73 -16.85
N THR A 51 -21.11 -0.17 -17.92
CA THR A 51 -20.38 0.73 -18.85
C THR A 51 -19.85 1.94 -18.10
N GLN A 52 -18.57 2.26 -18.28
CA GLN A 52 -17.91 3.42 -17.69
C GLN A 52 -17.73 4.52 -18.74
N LEU A 53 -18.12 5.74 -18.38
CA LEU A 53 -18.06 6.91 -19.24
C LEU A 53 -17.24 8.02 -18.58
N GLU A 54 -16.36 8.65 -19.34
CA GLU A 54 -15.73 9.94 -19.00
C GLU A 54 -16.56 11.08 -19.58
N ILE A 55 -17.02 11.99 -18.74
CA ILE A 55 -17.87 13.11 -19.14
C ILE A 55 -16.99 14.18 -19.79
N LEU A 56 -17.25 14.45 -21.07
CA LEU A 56 -16.53 15.44 -21.86
C LEU A 56 -17.20 16.81 -21.79
N GLU A 57 -18.53 16.84 -21.88
CA GLU A 57 -19.34 18.06 -21.89
C GLU A 57 -20.79 17.75 -21.48
N THR A 58 -21.55 18.79 -21.13
CA THR A 58 -22.98 18.71 -20.78
C THR A 58 -23.78 19.75 -21.55
N ALA A 59 -25.03 19.43 -21.86
CA ALA A 59 -25.96 20.33 -22.54
C ALA A 59 -27.37 20.18 -21.96
N ASP A 60 -28.02 21.30 -21.68
CA ASP A 60 -29.39 21.32 -21.17
C ASP A 60 -30.41 21.22 -22.30
N SER A 61 -31.49 20.49 -22.04
CA SER A 61 -32.59 20.22 -22.96
C SER A 61 -33.89 20.07 -22.17
N GLY A 62 -34.56 21.21 -21.93
CA GLY A 62 -35.74 21.28 -21.07
C GLY A 62 -35.41 21.01 -19.60
N GLU A 63 -36.13 20.07 -18.97
CA GLU A 63 -35.87 19.65 -17.58
C GLU A 63 -34.65 18.71 -17.43
N LEU A 64 -34.07 18.27 -18.55
CA LEU A 64 -32.98 17.30 -18.57
C LEU A 64 -31.65 17.95 -18.96
N THR A 65 -30.59 17.56 -18.27
CA THR A 65 -29.22 17.80 -18.72
C THR A 65 -28.71 16.51 -19.34
N TYR A 66 -28.25 16.57 -20.58
CA TYR A 66 -27.54 15.47 -21.24
C TYR A 66 -26.03 15.64 -21.07
N ALA A 67 -25.32 14.53 -20.93
CA ALA A 67 -23.87 14.51 -20.92
C ALA A 67 -23.33 13.73 -22.12
N LYS A 68 -22.23 14.20 -22.69
CA LYS A 68 -21.45 13.47 -23.68
C LYS A 68 -20.38 12.67 -22.96
N GLY A 69 -20.53 11.35 -22.97
CA GLY A 69 -19.63 10.41 -22.32
C GLY A 69 -18.76 9.67 -23.33
N LYS A 70 -17.43 9.70 -23.15
CA LYS A 70 -16.49 8.80 -23.85
C LYS A 70 -16.47 7.44 -23.14
N ILE A 71 -16.69 6.36 -23.88
CA ILE A 71 -16.72 5.00 -23.34
C ILE A 71 -15.30 4.55 -22.99
N LEU A 72 -15.05 4.32 -21.71
CA LEU A 72 -13.79 3.78 -21.19
C LEU A 72 -13.81 2.25 -21.13
N SER A 73 -14.96 1.69 -20.77
CA SER A 73 -15.20 0.24 -20.73
C SER A 73 -16.70 -0.03 -20.93
N GLY A 74 -17.06 -1.17 -21.50
CA GLY A 74 -18.45 -1.50 -21.84
C GLY A 74 -18.84 -1.16 -23.29
N SER A 75 -20.12 -0.91 -23.53
CA SER A 75 -20.64 -0.70 -24.89
C SER A 75 -22.06 -0.13 -24.92
N VAL A 76 -22.46 0.36 -26.10
CA VAL A 76 -23.87 0.58 -26.46
C VAL A 76 -24.36 -0.58 -27.33
N LYS A 77 -25.55 -1.09 -27.06
CA LYS A 77 -26.17 -2.18 -27.82
C LYS A 77 -27.58 -1.86 -28.28
N LYS A 78 -27.92 -2.26 -29.51
CA LYS A 78 -29.29 -2.30 -30.02
C LYS A 78 -29.68 -3.76 -30.20
N GLY A 79 -30.44 -4.31 -29.26
CA GLY A 79 -30.63 -5.75 -29.14
C GLY A 79 -29.33 -6.47 -28.74
N SER A 80 -28.94 -7.50 -29.48
CA SER A 80 -27.65 -8.19 -29.28
C SER A 80 -26.46 -7.49 -29.97
N THR A 81 -26.73 -6.59 -30.92
CA THR A 81 -25.71 -5.93 -31.74
C THR A 81 -25.06 -4.75 -31.01
N LYS A 82 -23.72 -4.71 -30.99
CA LYS A 82 -22.93 -3.59 -30.47
C LYS A 82 -22.89 -2.46 -31.50
N THR A 83 -23.27 -1.25 -31.11
CA THR A 83 -23.31 -0.06 -31.99
C THR A 83 -22.23 0.97 -31.66
N ARG A 84 -21.75 1.00 -30.40
CA ARG A 84 -20.61 1.83 -29.94
C ARG A 84 -19.76 1.04 -28.94
N GLY A 85 -18.47 1.32 -28.89
CA GLY A 85 -17.49 0.65 -28.02
C GLY A 85 -16.52 1.62 -27.34
N VAL A 86 -15.50 1.04 -26.71
CA VAL A 86 -14.44 1.80 -26.04
C VAL A 86 -13.80 2.78 -27.01
N GLY A 87 -13.66 4.04 -26.58
CA GLY A 87 -13.15 5.16 -27.37
C GLY A 87 -14.24 6.04 -27.98
N ASP A 88 -15.42 5.48 -28.27
CA ASP A 88 -16.55 6.24 -28.84
C ASP A 88 -17.19 7.18 -27.81
N ALA A 89 -17.77 8.28 -28.28
CA ALA A 89 -18.53 9.21 -27.46
C ALA A 89 -20.03 9.16 -27.78
N VAL A 90 -20.87 9.21 -26.74
CA VAL A 90 -22.33 9.22 -26.87
C VAL A 90 -22.98 10.20 -25.90
N TRP A 91 -24.12 10.76 -26.30
CA TRP A 91 -24.98 11.58 -25.45
C TRP A 91 -25.98 10.72 -24.69
N PHE A 92 -26.20 11.02 -23.42
CA PHE A 92 -27.13 10.29 -22.56
C PHE A 92 -27.69 11.26 -21.50
N ALA A 93 -28.95 11.11 -21.07
CA ALA A 93 -29.47 11.98 -20.01
C ALA A 93 -28.74 11.72 -18.70
N TYR A 94 -28.30 12.80 -18.08
CA TYR A 94 -27.35 12.82 -17.00
C TYR A 94 -28.00 13.35 -15.73
N LEU A 95 -28.64 14.51 -15.79
CA LEU A 95 -29.39 15.10 -14.67
C LEU A 95 -30.84 15.38 -15.05
N LYS A 96 -31.71 15.45 -14.05
CA LYS A 96 -33.05 16.03 -14.16
C LYS A 96 -33.24 17.06 -13.06
N ASN A 97 -33.51 18.32 -13.41
CA ASN A 97 -33.63 19.44 -12.46
C ASN A 97 -32.43 19.54 -11.49
N GLY A 98 -31.21 19.31 -11.99
CA GLY A 98 -29.97 19.36 -11.21
C GLY A 98 -29.65 18.10 -10.39
N GLU A 99 -30.58 17.16 -10.25
CA GLU A 99 -30.38 15.90 -9.52
C GLU A 99 -29.97 14.75 -10.45
N PRO A 100 -29.23 13.73 -9.96
CA PRO A 100 -28.88 12.54 -10.73
C PRO A 100 -30.10 11.91 -11.40
N TYR A 101 -30.02 11.72 -12.71
CA TYR A 101 -31.14 11.19 -13.48
C TYR A 101 -31.58 9.82 -12.96
N LYS A 102 -32.89 9.61 -12.90
CA LYS A 102 -33.53 8.35 -12.52
C LYS A 102 -34.40 7.85 -13.66
N ASN A 103 -34.42 6.53 -13.87
CA ASN A 103 -35.30 5.93 -14.86
C ASN A 103 -36.77 5.98 -14.41
N THR A 104 -37.67 5.45 -15.25
CA THR A 104 -39.12 5.40 -14.97
C THR A 104 -39.47 4.56 -13.75
N ALA A 105 -38.59 3.66 -13.31
CA ALA A 105 -38.69 2.92 -12.05
C ALA A 105 -38.09 3.66 -10.84
N ASN A 106 -37.83 4.96 -10.96
CA ASN A 106 -37.23 5.83 -9.93
C ASN A 106 -35.85 5.34 -9.42
N THR A 107 -35.12 4.59 -10.24
CA THR A 107 -33.78 4.08 -9.92
C THR A 107 -32.72 4.98 -10.52
N GLN A 108 -31.71 5.38 -9.73
CA GLN A 108 -30.57 6.15 -10.22
C GLN A 108 -29.78 5.31 -11.23
N ILE A 109 -29.62 5.82 -12.45
CA ILE A 109 -29.14 5.03 -13.59
C ILE A 109 -27.62 4.91 -13.68
N TRP A 110 -26.91 5.83 -13.04
CA TRP A 110 -25.46 5.88 -13.04
C TRP A 110 -24.94 6.24 -11.65
N LYS A 111 -23.76 5.73 -11.30
CA LYS A 111 -23.03 6.10 -10.10
C LYS A 111 -21.81 6.89 -10.50
N GLU A 112 -21.62 8.07 -9.94
CA GLU A 112 -20.37 8.81 -10.08
C GLU A 112 -19.22 7.97 -9.53
N GLN A 113 -18.17 7.84 -10.33
CA GLN A 113 -16.89 7.41 -9.83
C GLN A 113 -16.27 8.64 -9.18
N LEU A 114 -16.31 8.67 -7.85
CA LEU A 114 -15.63 9.70 -7.08
C LEU A 114 -14.15 9.67 -7.45
N LEU A 115 -13.60 10.86 -7.74
CA LEU A 115 -12.17 11.01 -7.89
C LEU A 115 -11.50 10.56 -6.59
N PRO A 116 -10.35 9.86 -6.65
CA PRO A 116 -9.54 9.64 -5.47
C PRO A 116 -9.25 11.00 -4.84
N GLU A 117 -9.78 11.22 -3.63
CA GLU A 117 -9.48 12.42 -2.86
C GLU A 117 -7.99 12.41 -2.54
N ARG A 118 -7.26 13.51 -2.80
CA ARG A 118 -5.91 13.65 -2.24
C ARG A 118 -6.08 13.63 -0.74
N LEU A 119 -5.64 12.54 -0.09
CA LEU A 119 -5.75 12.43 1.35
C LEU A 119 -4.86 13.49 1.98
N ARG A 120 -5.42 14.24 2.93
CA ARG A 120 -4.70 15.26 3.70
C ARG A 120 -3.75 14.63 4.72
N PRO A 121 -2.53 15.14 4.90
CA PRO A 121 -1.72 14.77 6.05
C PRO A 121 -2.45 15.07 7.36
N ASN A 122 -2.59 14.05 8.20
CA ASN A 122 -3.36 14.16 9.43
C ASN A 122 -2.75 15.17 10.42
N TYR A 123 -1.44 15.41 10.32
CA TYR A 123 -0.73 16.40 11.12
C TYR A 123 -0.92 17.84 10.65
N TRP A 124 -1.53 18.08 9.47
CA TRP A 124 -1.87 19.44 9.06
C TRP A 124 -2.89 20.02 10.03
N GLN A 125 -2.50 21.11 10.67
CA GLN A 125 -3.33 21.81 11.62
C GLN A 125 -3.45 23.28 11.21
N GLY A 126 -4.66 23.83 11.28
CA GLY A 126 -4.92 25.24 11.02
C GLY A 126 -6.40 25.52 10.78
N LYS A 127 -6.70 26.52 9.95
CA LYS A 127 -8.08 26.93 9.68
C LYS A 127 -8.77 25.97 8.73
N VAL A 128 -9.86 25.39 9.19
CA VAL A 128 -10.69 24.44 8.47
C VAL A 128 -11.93 25.14 7.95
N LYS A 129 -12.17 25.10 6.63
CA LYS A 129 -13.50 25.37 6.07
C LYS A 129 -14.25 24.06 5.94
N ALA A 130 -15.46 24.00 6.51
CA ALA A 130 -16.25 22.78 6.53
C ALA A 130 -17.68 23.03 6.06
N LYS A 131 -18.11 22.23 5.09
CA LYS A 131 -19.45 22.28 4.53
C LYS A 131 -20.39 21.35 5.26
N LEU A 132 -21.54 21.87 5.64
CA LEU A 132 -22.54 21.14 6.40
C LEU A 132 -23.22 20.08 5.53
N VAL A 133 -23.20 18.83 6.00
CA VAL A 133 -23.95 17.71 5.39
C VAL A 133 -25.25 17.41 6.14
N LYS A 134 -25.41 17.98 7.34
CA LYS A 134 -26.62 17.94 8.17
C LYS A 134 -26.90 19.34 8.71
N ARG A 135 -28.13 19.57 9.18
CA ARG A 135 -28.44 20.78 9.95
C ARG A 135 -27.57 20.78 11.21
N LEU A 136 -26.98 21.92 11.53
CA LEU A 136 -25.96 22.03 12.58
C LEU A 136 -26.45 22.92 13.71
N PRO A 137 -26.74 22.37 14.91
CA PRO A 137 -27.06 23.17 16.09
C PRO A 137 -25.87 24.01 16.59
N LEU A 138 -26.18 25.19 17.14
CA LEU A 138 -25.21 26.11 17.71
C LEU A 138 -25.22 26.03 19.24
N TYR A 139 -24.05 26.18 19.86
CA TYR A 139 -23.82 26.13 21.29
C TYR A 139 -23.04 27.37 21.78
N ASP A 140 -23.19 27.68 23.06
CA ASP A 140 -22.30 28.57 23.80
C ASP A 140 -20.92 27.94 23.99
N ALA A 141 -19.94 28.75 24.39
CA ALA A 141 -18.63 28.24 24.77
C ALA A 141 -18.73 27.30 25.99
N PRO A 142 -17.96 26.21 26.02
CA PRO A 142 -17.91 25.34 27.20
C PRO A 142 -17.30 26.11 28.37
N THR A 143 -17.80 25.88 29.58
CA THR A 143 -17.25 26.47 30.80
C THR A 143 -15.80 26.04 31.04
N ASN A 144 -15.43 24.83 30.62
CA ASN A 144 -14.07 24.30 30.66
C ASN A 144 -13.70 23.69 29.28
N PRO A 145 -12.88 24.37 28.47
CA PRO A 145 -12.49 23.92 27.14
C PRO A 145 -11.37 22.85 27.21
N THR A 146 -11.66 21.69 27.80
CA THR A 146 -10.74 20.53 27.83
C THR A 146 -11.46 19.24 27.41
N ASN A 147 -10.71 18.28 26.87
CA ASN A 147 -11.26 17.00 26.42
C ASN A 147 -12.00 16.27 27.56
N GLY A 148 -13.16 15.70 27.25
CA GLY A 148 -14.03 14.96 28.19
C GLY A 148 -15.02 15.83 28.98
N GLN A 149 -14.92 17.16 28.91
CA GLN A 149 -15.84 18.06 29.60
C GLN A 149 -17.17 18.27 28.85
N PRO A 150 -18.24 18.74 29.52
CA PRO A 150 -19.48 19.10 28.85
C PRO A 150 -19.30 20.23 27.83
N ALA A 151 -20.02 20.16 26.72
CA ALA A 151 -20.18 21.29 25.81
C ALA A 151 -20.96 22.44 26.48
N GLY A 152 -20.85 23.66 25.94
CA GLY A 152 -21.68 24.77 26.38
C GLY A 152 -23.16 24.55 26.10
N SER A 153 -24.02 25.39 26.67
CA SER A 153 -25.48 25.30 26.50
C SER A 153 -25.90 25.47 25.03
N PRO A 154 -26.92 24.73 24.55
CA PRO A 154 -27.47 24.96 23.21
C PRO A 154 -28.04 26.38 23.09
N LYS A 155 -27.80 27.05 21.97
CA LYS A 155 -28.37 28.38 21.66
C LYS A 155 -29.83 28.26 21.17
N GLY A 156 -30.67 27.64 21.99
CA GLY A 156 -32.09 27.41 21.69
C GLY A 156 -32.30 26.51 20.46
N THR A 157 -33.16 26.95 19.54
CA THR A 157 -33.51 26.23 18.30
C THR A 157 -32.64 26.61 17.10
N LEU A 158 -31.60 27.44 17.30
CA LEU A 158 -30.74 27.90 16.21
C LEU A 158 -29.97 26.74 15.59
N GLN A 159 -30.14 26.55 14.28
CA GLN A 159 -29.42 25.57 13.48
C GLN A 159 -29.04 26.17 12.13
N LEU A 160 -27.85 25.86 11.62
CA LEU A 160 -27.48 26.20 10.24
C LEU A 160 -28.07 25.20 9.23
N ASN A 161 -28.38 25.68 8.02
CA ASN A 161 -28.87 24.85 6.92
C ASN A 161 -27.79 23.95 6.32
N VAL A 162 -28.22 22.81 5.78
CA VAL A 162 -27.37 21.91 4.96
C VAL A 162 -26.77 22.71 3.80
N GLY A 163 -25.49 22.48 3.51
CA GLY A 163 -24.75 23.19 2.48
C GLY A 163 -24.10 24.50 2.93
N SER A 164 -24.41 25.02 4.13
CA SER A 164 -23.67 26.16 4.69
C SER A 164 -22.20 25.81 4.92
N VAL A 165 -21.32 26.82 4.98
CA VAL A 165 -19.89 26.66 5.22
C VAL A 165 -19.51 27.39 6.49
N ILE A 166 -18.87 26.67 7.41
CA ILE A 166 -18.31 27.22 8.65
C ILE A 166 -16.79 27.16 8.61
N GLU A 167 -16.13 28.01 9.38
CA GLU A 167 -14.69 27.97 9.60
C GLU A 167 -14.36 27.77 11.08
N PHE A 168 -13.39 26.92 11.40
CA PHE A 168 -12.88 26.70 12.76
C PHE A 168 -11.40 26.34 12.73
N ASP A 169 -10.76 26.31 13.90
CA ASP A 169 -9.36 25.93 14.03
C ASP A 169 -9.22 24.45 14.40
N SER A 170 -8.57 23.63 13.55
CA SER A 170 -8.38 22.21 13.85
C SER A 170 -7.51 21.98 15.08
N LYS A 171 -6.63 22.93 15.46
CA LYS A 171 -5.83 22.84 16.69
C LYS A 171 -6.69 22.94 17.95
N ALA A 172 -7.83 23.62 17.85
CA ALA A 172 -8.73 23.91 18.97
C ALA A 172 -9.91 22.93 19.06
N VAL A 173 -9.91 21.84 18.28
CA VAL A 173 -10.98 20.84 18.33
C VAL A 173 -10.86 20.03 19.61
N LEU A 174 -11.96 19.93 20.35
CA LEU A 174 -12.07 19.20 21.59
C LEU A 174 -13.13 18.10 21.48
N ASN A 175 -12.91 16.99 22.16
CA ASN A 175 -13.92 15.96 22.38
C ASN A 175 -14.75 16.36 23.61
N LEU A 176 -15.97 16.88 23.40
CA LEU A 176 -16.85 17.35 24.48
C LEU A 176 -18.12 16.50 24.58
N THR A 177 -18.69 16.44 25.77
CA THR A 177 -19.93 15.71 26.04
C THR A 177 -21.15 16.55 25.66
N VAL A 178 -21.97 16.04 24.75
CA VAL A 178 -23.24 16.63 24.30
C VAL A 178 -24.34 15.59 24.51
N GLY A 179 -25.19 15.82 25.52
CA GLY A 179 -26.14 14.79 25.98
C GLY A 179 -25.39 13.53 26.45
N ASN A 180 -25.72 12.37 25.88
CA ASN A 180 -25.08 11.08 26.19
C ASN A 180 -23.96 10.71 25.20
N GLN A 181 -23.50 11.64 24.37
CA GLN A 181 -22.49 11.39 23.34
C GLN A 181 -21.27 12.27 23.53
N THR A 182 -20.10 11.74 23.16
CA THR A 182 -18.87 12.53 23.01
C THR A 182 -18.73 12.92 21.55
N LEU A 183 -18.69 14.23 21.28
CA LEU A 183 -18.59 14.78 19.93
C LEU A 183 -17.38 15.70 19.81
N ARG A 184 -16.77 15.73 18.62
CA ARG A 184 -15.77 16.74 18.29
C ARG A 184 -16.45 18.09 18.10
N MET A 185 -16.04 19.06 18.92
CA MET A 185 -16.60 20.39 19.01
C MET A 185 -15.50 21.44 18.85
N ALA A 186 -15.81 22.56 18.22
CA ALA A 186 -14.89 23.68 18.10
C ALA A 186 -15.63 25.02 18.06
N ALA A 187 -14.92 26.10 18.38
CA ALA A 187 -15.37 27.45 18.11
C ALA A 187 -15.34 27.71 16.59
N CYS A 188 -16.46 28.17 16.05
CA CYS A 188 -16.73 28.32 14.63
C CYS A 188 -17.20 29.74 14.29
N THR A 189 -16.95 30.15 13.06
CA THR A 189 -17.55 31.31 12.39
C THR A 189 -18.31 30.85 11.15
N LEU A 190 -19.33 31.61 10.73
CA LEU A 190 -20.04 31.35 9.49
C LEU A 190 -19.30 32.02 8.32
N VAL A 191 -18.97 31.26 7.28
CA VAL A 191 -18.38 31.77 6.03
C VAL A 191 -19.46 32.06 5.01
N SER A 192 -20.40 31.13 4.81
CA SER A 192 -21.53 31.28 3.89
C SER A 192 -22.71 30.39 4.28
N GLY A 193 -23.92 30.77 3.87
CA GLY A 193 -25.15 30.09 4.24
C GLY A 193 -25.99 30.88 5.24
N ALA A 194 -26.97 30.22 5.86
CA ALA A 194 -27.92 30.87 6.75
C ALA A 194 -28.51 29.88 7.76
N LEU A 195 -29.23 30.40 8.75
CA LEU A 195 -30.02 29.60 9.68
C LEU A 195 -31.15 28.87 8.96
N TRP A 196 -31.48 27.69 9.49
CA TRP A 196 -32.73 27.03 9.22
C TRP A 196 -33.82 27.67 10.09
N GLY A 197 -34.44 28.73 9.57
CA GLY A 197 -35.50 29.49 10.25
C GLY A 197 -35.13 30.95 10.52
N ASN A 198 -35.94 31.63 11.35
CA ASN A 198 -35.75 33.04 11.68
C ASN A 198 -34.68 33.22 12.76
N GLY A 199 -33.82 34.23 12.62
CA GLY A 199 -32.81 34.59 13.61
C GLY A 199 -31.56 35.21 12.97
N VAL A 200 -30.57 35.52 13.80
CA VAL A 200 -29.25 36.01 13.36
C VAL A 200 -28.18 35.05 13.85
N VAL A 201 -27.24 34.70 12.96
CA VAL A 201 -26.10 33.85 13.32
C VAL A 201 -25.13 34.66 14.17
N PRO A 202 -24.75 34.20 15.37
CA PRO A 202 -23.75 34.87 16.18
C PRO A 202 -22.40 34.96 15.44
N PRO A 203 -21.60 36.03 15.66
CA PRO A 203 -20.27 36.17 15.03
C PRO A 203 -19.36 34.97 15.29
N THR A 204 -19.44 34.38 16.49
CA THR A 204 -18.79 33.11 16.86
C THR A 204 -19.76 32.22 17.62
N PHE A 205 -19.63 30.91 17.45
CA PHE A 205 -20.44 29.91 18.14
C PHE A 205 -19.69 28.59 18.26
N TRP A 206 -20.02 27.74 19.22
CA TRP A 206 -19.50 26.38 19.25
C TRP A 206 -20.43 25.44 18.49
N ALA A 207 -19.87 24.49 17.77
CA ALA A 207 -20.67 23.50 17.04
C ALA A 207 -19.91 22.17 16.86
N CYS A 208 -20.67 21.13 16.51
CA CYS A 208 -20.11 19.82 16.20
C CYS A 208 -19.40 19.84 14.84
N VAL A 209 -18.11 19.50 14.84
CA VAL A 209 -17.25 19.48 13.65
C VAL A 209 -16.90 18.06 13.21
N GLU A 210 -17.73 17.09 13.60
CA GLU A 210 -17.57 15.68 13.29
C GLU A 210 -17.61 15.42 11.78
N ASN A 211 -16.55 14.82 11.25
CA ASN A 211 -16.38 14.57 9.81
C ASN A 211 -16.36 13.09 9.40
N VAL A 212 -16.53 12.15 10.35
CA VAL A 212 -16.63 10.71 10.07
C VAL A 212 -18.00 10.14 10.44
N LEU A 213 -18.43 9.10 9.72
CA LEU A 213 -19.67 8.38 10.01
C LEU A 213 -19.52 7.57 11.32
N PRO A 214 -20.63 7.33 12.06
CA PRO A 214 -22.03 7.67 11.74
C PRO A 214 -22.41 9.13 12.05
N ASN A 215 -21.61 9.85 12.85
CA ASN A 215 -21.95 11.16 13.38
C ASN A 215 -21.51 12.34 12.49
N LYS A 216 -21.22 12.11 11.22
CA LYS A 216 -20.77 13.15 10.28
C LYS A 216 -21.79 14.30 10.20
N TYR A 217 -21.39 15.49 10.67
CA TYR A 217 -22.14 16.75 10.57
C TYR A 217 -21.61 17.64 9.45
N VAL A 218 -20.29 17.57 9.22
CA VAL A 218 -19.59 18.41 8.25
C VAL A 218 -18.66 17.58 7.36
N SER A 219 -18.37 18.08 6.17
CA SER A 219 -17.25 17.65 5.34
C SER A 219 -16.18 18.73 5.40
N TRP A 220 -14.98 18.39 5.85
CA TRP A 220 -13.87 19.36 5.90
C TRP A 220 -13.34 19.52 4.47
N GLU A 221 -13.48 20.71 3.89
CA GLU A 221 -13.13 20.96 2.48
C GLU A 221 -11.67 21.42 2.33
N THR A 222 -11.19 22.28 3.22
CA THR A 222 -9.79 22.76 3.20
C THR A 222 -9.28 22.96 4.62
N VAL A 223 -8.02 22.59 4.89
CA VAL A 223 -7.28 23.02 6.08
C VAL A 223 -6.08 23.83 5.62
N THR A 224 -6.12 25.13 5.86
CA THR A 224 -4.98 26.02 5.61
C THR A 224 -4.08 25.96 6.84
N PRO A 225 -2.81 25.49 6.74
CA PRO A 225 -1.86 25.60 7.82
C PRO A 225 -1.79 27.03 8.33
N SER A 226 -1.73 27.21 9.65
CA SER A 226 -1.61 28.55 10.25
C SER A 226 -0.16 29.06 10.30
N GLU A 227 0.80 28.16 10.13
CA GLU A 227 2.24 28.41 10.21
C GLU A 227 2.90 27.89 8.95
N PHE A 228 3.73 28.73 8.33
CA PHE A 228 4.53 28.44 7.14
C PHE A 228 6.00 28.74 7.46
N ASP A 229 6.91 28.21 6.65
CA ASP A 229 8.35 28.51 6.68
C ASP A 229 9.01 28.40 8.06
N SER A 230 8.55 27.45 8.88
CA SER A 230 9.07 27.18 10.23
C SER A 230 8.90 25.71 10.63
N VAL A 231 9.71 25.27 11.59
CA VAL A 231 9.61 23.93 12.18
C VAL A 231 8.51 23.89 13.22
N VAL A 232 7.46 23.10 12.96
CA VAL A 232 6.34 22.88 13.88
C VAL A 232 6.39 21.45 14.40
N ALA A 233 6.47 21.29 15.72
CA ALA A 233 6.32 19.99 16.35
C ALA A 233 4.85 19.55 16.25
N THR A 234 4.59 18.38 15.68
CA THR A 234 3.23 17.84 15.55
C THR A 234 3.10 16.53 16.35
N SER A 235 2.13 16.48 17.26
CA SER A 235 1.83 15.28 18.06
C SER A 235 0.75 14.44 17.40
N THR A 236 0.96 14.04 16.14
CA THR A 236 0.01 13.22 15.38
C THR A 236 0.63 11.87 15.06
N GLY A 237 -0.02 10.79 15.49
CA GLY A 237 0.38 9.45 15.05
C GLY A 237 0.16 9.29 13.55
N ILE A 238 1.22 8.96 12.83
CA ILE A 238 1.19 8.63 11.40
C ILE A 238 1.04 7.12 11.26
N LYS A 239 0.07 6.66 10.45
CA LYS A 239 -0.12 5.24 10.14
C LYS A 239 0.39 4.92 8.74
N ALA A 240 0.69 3.64 8.48
CA ALA A 240 0.95 3.19 7.11
C ALA A 240 -0.26 3.49 6.21
N GLY A 241 -0.02 4.08 5.05
CA GLY A 241 -1.07 4.57 4.15
C GLY A 241 -1.50 6.02 4.41
N ASP A 242 -1.11 6.62 5.55
CA ASP A 242 -1.37 8.04 5.78
C ASP A 242 -0.49 8.89 4.83
N PRO A 243 -1.06 9.92 4.19
CA PRO A 243 -0.29 10.92 3.49
C PRO A 243 0.62 11.66 4.47
N ILE A 244 1.93 11.68 4.21
CA ILE A 244 2.90 12.42 5.02
C ILE A 244 3.37 13.71 4.34
N GLY A 245 2.83 14.03 3.17
CA GLY A 245 3.19 15.20 2.39
C GLY A 245 2.82 15.06 0.90
N TYR A 246 3.13 16.10 0.12
CA TYR A 246 2.97 16.12 -1.34
C TYR A 246 4.33 16.32 -2.00
N LEU A 247 4.47 16.05 -3.30
CA LEU A 247 5.68 16.39 -4.04
C LEU A 247 5.83 17.91 -4.19
N GLY A 248 7.06 18.39 -4.12
CA GLY A 248 7.43 19.78 -4.16
C GLY A 248 7.87 20.15 -5.54
N GLN A 249 7.50 21.34 -6.01
CA GLN A 249 8.09 21.87 -7.23
C GLN A 249 9.46 22.46 -6.88
N THR A 250 10.51 21.84 -7.40
CA THR A 250 11.85 22.42 -7.42
C THR A 250 12.04 23.11 -8.75
N GLU A 251 12.39 24.39 -8.72
CA GLU A 251 12.71 25.19 -9.89
C GLU A 251 14.20 25.49 -9.91
N ASN A 252 14.87 25.10 -10.98
CA ASN A 252 16.28 25.39 -11.20
C ASN A 252 16.40 26.43 -12.31
N LEU A 253 17.31 27.38 -12.16
CA LEU A 253 17.67 28.31 -13.24
C LEU A 253 18.33 27.53 -14.39
N THR A 254 17.87 27.78 -15.62
CA THR A 254 18.46 27.14 -16.81
C THR A 254 19.64 27.91 -17.39
N SER A 255 19.71 29.22 -17.16
CA SER A 255 20.86 30.05 -17.52
C SER A 255 20.89 31.37 -16.77
N GLU A 256 22.01 32.08 -16.89
CA GLU A 256 22.20 33.44 -16.34
C GLU A 256 21.26 34.49 -16.98
N GLN A 257 20.76 34.21 -18.19
CA GLN A 257 19.78 35.06 -18.87
C GLN A 257 18.35 34.86 -18.30
N GLY A 258 18.15 33.84 -17.48
CA GLY A 258 16.87 33.46 -16.90
C GLY A 258 16.34 32.15 -17.47
N GLY A 259 15.05 31.90 -17.26
CA GLY A 259 14.42 30.62 -17.54
C GLY A 259 14.52 29.67 -16.35
N SER A 260 13.51 28.83 -16.21
CA SER A 260 13.45 27.82 -15.15
C SER A 260 13.07 26.47 -15.74
N ASP A 261 13.70 25.43 -15.22
CA ASP A 261 13.25 24.05 -15.36
C ASP A 261 12.64 23.63 -14.03
N SER A 262 11.47 22.99 -14.09
CA SER A 262 10.67 22.65 -12.92
C SER A 262 10.45 21.16 -12.85
N LYS A 263 10.72 20.57 -11.69
CA LYS A 263 10.41 19.16 -11.43
C LYS A 263 9.70 18.98 -10.09
N PHE A 264 8.72 18.07 -10.08
CA PHE A 264 8.12 17.61 -8.84
C PHE A 264 8.98 16.54 -8.21
N GLN A 265 9.51 16.79 -7.01
CA GLN A 265 10.36 15.86 -6.29
C GLN A 265 10.14 15.93 -4.78
N VAL A 266 10.63 14.91 -4.08
CA VAL A 266 10.74 14.86 -2.62
C VAL A 266 12.18 14.57 -2.25
N HIS A 267 12.71 15.30 -1.28
CA HIS A 267 14.01 15.02 -0.67
C HIS A 267 13.79 14.27 0.64
N VAL A 268 14.41 13.11 0.79
CA VAL A 268 14.27 12.25 1.97
C VAL A 268 15.65 11.99 2.53
N GLU A 269 15.83 12.30 3.81
CA GLU A 269 17.05 12.03 4.56
C GLU A 269 16.73 11.29 5.84
N ILE A 270 17.65 10.40 6.24
CA ILE A 270 17.62 9.78 7.56
C ILE A 270 18.96 10.06 8.22
N PHE A 271 18.91 10.67 9.40
CA PHE A 271 20.09 11.01 10.15
C PHE A 271 19.88 10.87 11.66
N THR A 272 20.97 10.79 12.42
CA THR A 272 20.96 10.78 13.89
C THR A 272 22.16 11.55 14.46
N ALA A 273 21.97 12.15 15.64
CA ALA A 273 23.02 12.79 16.43
C ALA A 273 23.53 11.91 17.59
N GLU A 274 23.11 10.65 17.64
CA GLU A 274 23.54 9.70 18.68
C GLU A 274 25.03 9.36 18.56
N ALA A 275 25.70 9.19 19.70
CA ALA A 275 27.14 8.92 19.75
C ALA A 275 27.45 7.42 19.54
N GLU A 276 26.48 6.56 19.83
CA GLU A 276 26.59 5.11 19.91
C GLU A 276 26.43 4.40 18.55
N VAL A 277 26.39 5.15 17.44
CA VAL A 277 26.22 4.57 16.09
C VAL A 277 27.28 3.51 15.79
N LYS A 278 28.54 3.71 16.19
CA LYS A 278 29.62 2.72 16.02
C LYS A 278 29.31 1.40 16.74
N ASP A 279 28.73 1.47 17.94
CA ASP A 279 28.37 0.29 18.74
C ASP A 279 27.12 -0.40 18.19
N PHE A 280 26.16 0.38 17.70
CA PHE A 280 24.97 -0.10 16.99
C PHE A 280 25.35 -0.94 15.77
N LEU A 281 26.26 -0.44 14.91
CA LEU A 281 26.67 -1.14 13.70
C LEU A 281 27.41 -2.45 13.97
N LYS A 282 28.11 -2.53 15.11
CA LYS A 282 28.83 -3.73 15.58
C LYS A 282 27.93 -4.74 16.28
N ASN A 283 26.67 -4.40 16.53
CA ASN A 283 25.75 -5.21 17.33
C ASN A 283 26.33 -5.53 18.72
N LEU A 284 26.91 -4.56 19.44
CA LEU A 284 27.50 -4.83 20.76
C LEU A 284 26.47 -5.33 21.79
N ALA A 285 25.19 -4.98 21.61
CA ALA A 285 24.08 -5.53 22.38
C ALA A 285 23.85 -7.04 22.14
N GLY A 286 24.47 -7.62 21.10
CA GLY A 286 24.45 -9.05 20.83
C GLY A 286 23.11 -9.57 20.33
N LEU A 287 22.30 -8.75 19.66
CA LEU A 287 20.97 -9.15 19.18
C LEU A 287 21.06 -10.34 18.21
N LYS A 288 20.38 -11.42 18.57
CA LYS A 288 20.33 -12.68 17.79
C LYS A 288 19.01 -12.89 17.02
N THR A 289 18.11 -11.93 17.11
CA THR A 289 16.79 -11.96 16.48
C THR A 289 16.85 -11.53 15.01
N GLY A 290 15.75 -11.76 14.29
CA GLY A 290 15.58 -11.32 12.92
C GLY A 290 16.25 -12.24 11.91
N LYS A 291 16.48 -11.71 10.71
CA LYS A 291 17.07 -12.42 9.58
C LYS A 291 18.51 -12.84 9.87
N GLN A 292 18.83 -14.05 9.44
CA GLN A 292 20.15 -14.64 9.58
C GLN A 292 20.87 -14.69 8.24
N TYR A 293 22.18 -14.54 8.29
CA TYR A 293 23.05 -14.58 7.13
C TYR A 293 24.22 -15.52 7.39
N LEU A 294 24.58 -16.27 6.36
CA LEU A 294 25.84 -16.99 6.31
C LEU A 294 26.96 -15.99 5.99
N GLN A 295 27.88 -15.79 6.93
CA GLN A 295 29.05 -14.94 6.72
C GLN A 295 30.10 -15.72 5.93
N LEU A 296 30.56 -15.14 4.82
CA LEU A 296 31.61 -15.66 3.95
C LEU A 296 32.73 -14.61 3.86
N PRO A 297 33.73 -14.63 4.75
CA PRO A 297 34.87 -13.73 4.67
C PRO A 297 35.66 -13.92 3.37
N THR A 298 36.40 -12.89 2.99
CA THR A 298 37.40 -12.94 1.93
C THR A 298 38.32 -14.15 2.13
N GLY A 299 38.61 -14.87 1.04
CA GLY A 299 39.37 -16.11 1.04
C GLY A 299 38.55 -17.36 1.38
N THR A 300 37.23 -17.25 1.62
CA THR A 300 36.39 -18.44 1.80
C THR A 300 36.38 -19.28 0.53
N GLU A 301 36.75 -20.56 0.66
CA GLU A 301 36.78 -21.52 -0.44
C GLU A 301 35.39 -22.09 -0.72
N LEU A 302 34.82 -21.76 -1.88
CA LEU A 302 33.56 -22.33 -2.35
C LEU A 302 33.82 -23.62 -3.14
N LYS A 303 33.34 -24.76 -2.65
CA LYS A 303 33.45 -26.03 -3.35
C LYS A 303 32.55 -26.03 -4.59
N LYS A 304 33.08 -26.41 -5.75
CA LYS A 304 32.30 -26.47 -6.99
C LYS A 304 31.25 -27.58 -6.95
N VAL A 305 30.11 -27.33 -7.60
CA VAL A 305 29.03 -28.32 -7.76
C VAL A 305 29.37 -29.24 -8.94
N ALA A 306 29.15 -30.55 -8.76
CA ALA A 306 29.43 -31.55 -9.79
C ALA A 306 28.72 -31.22 -11.12
N PRO A 307 29.34 -31.46 -12.28
CA PRO A 307 30.56 -32.26 -12.49
C PRO A 307 31.89 -31.50 -12.28
N ALA A 308 31.85 -30.20 -12.01
CA ALA A 308 33.07 -29.42 -11.79
C ALA A 308 33.72 -29.79 -10.44
N THR A 309 35.06 -29.90 -10.45
CA THR A 309 35.87 -30.27 -9.27
C THR A 309 36.74 -29.12 -8.79
N GLY A 310 37.09 -29.13 -7.50
CA GLY A 310 37.94 -28.12 -6.86
C GLY A 310 37.14 -27.05 -6.11
N THR A 311 37.82 -25.95 -5.78
CA THR A 311 37.26 -24.81 -5.04
C THR A 311 37.51 -23.50 -5.77
N THR A 312 36.81 -22.45 -5.37
CA THR A 312 37.04 -21.07 -5.81
C THR A 312 37.09 -20.17 -4.56
N PRO A 313 38.21 -19.49 -4.27
CA PRO A 313 38.28 -18.53 -3.17
C PRO A 313 37.51 -17.26 -3.52
N LEU A 314 36.79 -16.71 -2.54
CA LEU A 314 36.18 -15.38 -2.66
C LEU A 314 37.22 -14.28 -2.48
N LYS A 315 37.10 -13.20 -3.25
CA LYS A 315 37.97 -12.02 -3.19
C LYS A 315 37.46 -10.92 -2.25
N LEU A 316 36.16 -10.94 -1.96
CA LEU A 316 35.51 -9.97 -1.08
C LEU A 316 34.76 -10.66 0.07
N ASP A 317 34.42 -9.89 1.09
CA ASP A 317 33.53 -10.32 2.16
C ASP A 317 32.08 -10.35 1.66
N HIS A 318 31.38 -11.45 1.93
CA HIS A 318 29.97 -11.63 1.60
C HIS A 318 29.13 -12.04 2.81
N ALA A 319 27.86 -11.68 2.78
CA ALA A 319 26.85 -12.17 3.70
C ALA A 319 25.65 -12.69 2.89
N VAL A 320 25.48 -14.00 2.87
CA VAL A 320 24.41 -14.65 2.09
C VAL A 320 23.20 -14.86 2.98
N ASP A 321 22.05 -14.35 2.57
CA ASP A 321 20.77 -14.60 3.21
C ASP A 321 20.56 -16.11 3.43
N LEU A 322 20.46 -16.53 4.69
CA LEU A 322 20.37 -17.95 5.03
C LEU A 322 19.08 -18.58 4.46
N GLY A 323 18.01 -17.79 4.27
CA GLY A 323 16.78 -18.24 3.62
C GLY A 323 16.94 -18.49 2.12
N LYS A 324 17.98 -17.91 1.48
CA LYS A 324 18.34 -18.16 0.07
C LYS A 324 19.41 -19.24 -0.09
N ALA A 325 20.17 -19.52 0.97
CA ALA A 325 21.20 -20.55 0.99
C ALA A 325 20.58 -21.95 1.18
N THR A 326 20.12 -22.57 0.08
CA THR A 326 19.53 -23.91 0.14
C THR A 326 20.50 -24.94 0.69
N VAL A 327 20.01 -25.87 1.52
CA VAL A 327 20.82 -26.96 2.06
C VAL A 327 20.75 -28.14 1.10
N ILE A 328 21.92 -28.61 0.66
CA ILE A 328 22.06 -29.83 -0.13
C ILE A 328 22.92 -30.85 0.60
N LYS A 329 22.65 -32.13 0.35
CA LYS A 329 23.39 -33.23 0.96
C LYS A 329 24.43 -33.77 -0.01
N VAL A 330 25.69 -33.78 0.40
CA VAL A 330 26.80 -34.34 -0.37
C VAL A 330 27.45 -35.44 0.46
N GLY A 331 27.15 -36.69 0.11
CA GLY A 331 27.48 -37.85 0.95
C GLY A 331 26.67 -37.83 2.25
N THR A 332 27.34 -37.82 3.39
CA THR A 332 26.71 -37.74 4.72
C THR A 332 26.63 -36.32 5.28
N GLU A 333 27.19 -35.33 4.59
CA GLU A 333 27.32 -33.96 5.10
C GLU A 333 26.33 -33.01 4.44
N ASP A 334 25.86 -32.04 5.22
CA ASP A 334 25.03 -30.93 4.74
C ASP A 334 25.90 -29.74 4.31
N TRP A 335 25.55 -29.14 3.18
CA TRP A 335 26.22 -28.01 2.58
C TRP A 335 25.21 -26.93 2.23
N TYR A 336 25.58 -25.66 2.46
CA TYR A 336 24.85 -24.53 1.90
C TYR A 336 25.28 -24.32 0.46
N ASN A 337 24.31 -24.27 -0.45
CA ASN A 337 24.52 -23.82 -1.82
C ASN A 337 24.33 -22.30 -1.89
N VAL A 338 25.39 -21.60 -2.26
CA VAL A 338 25.44 -20.13 -2.26
C VAL A 338 25.78 -19.60 -3.64
N SER A 339 25.30 -18.39 -3.92
CA SER A 339 25.66 -17.63 -5.10
C SER A 339 25.84 -16.16 -4.71
N VAL A 340 26.98 -15.59 -5.09
CA VAL A 340 27.36 -14.20 -4.82
C VAL A 340 27.92 -13.56 -6.09
N THR A 341 27.94 -12.23 -6.15
CA THR A 341 28.72 -11.49 -7.15
C THR A 341 30.00 -11.05 -6.46
N ASP A 342 31.13 -11.66 -6.82
CA ASP A 342 32.44 -11.42 -6.24
C ASP A 342 33.34 -10.75 -7.28
N ASP A 343 33.79 -9.52 -7.00
CA ASP A 343 34.63 -8.72 -7.89
C ASP A 343 34.04 -8.59 -9.31
N GLY A 344 32.77 -8.18 -9.38
CA GLY A 344 32.02 -8.05 -10.63
C GLY A 344 31.61 -9.36 -11.31
N GLN A 345 31.96 -10.54 -10.78
CA GLN A 345 31.67 -11.83 -11.42
C GLN A 345 30.74 -12.71 -10.56
N PRO A 346 29.76 -13.41 -11.16
CA PRO A 346 28.94 -14.36 -10.43
C PRO A 346 29.77 -15.59 -10.04
N VAL A 347 29.82 -15.88 -8.74
CA VAL A 347 30.48 -17.07 -8.18
C VAL A 347 29.45 -17.87 -7.38
N SER A 348 29.33 -19.15 -7.69
CA SER A 348 28.45 -20.08 -6.97
C SER A 348 29.22 -21.31 -6.50
N GLY A 349 28.81 -21.87 -5.37
CA GLY A 349 29.41 -23.08 -4.84
C GLY A 349 28.86 -23.48 -3.49
N LEU A 350 29.54 -24.42 -2.86
CA LEU A 350 29.10 -25.06 -1.64
C LEU A 350 29.98 -24.66 -0.46
N VAL A 351 29.32 -24.35 0.66
CA VAL A 351 29.95 -24.07 1.95
C VAL A 351 29.47 -25.11 2.94
N LYS A 352 30.39 -25.71 3.68
CA LYS A 352 30.04 -26.75 4.66
C LYS A 352 29.15 -26.16 5.75
N LYS A 353 28.02 -26.80 6.04
CA LYS A 353 27.08 -26.30 7.05
C LYS A 353 27.65 -26.39 8.47
N ALA A 354 28.39 -27.46 8.76
CA ALA A 354 29.05 -27.62 10.05
C ALA A 354 30.17 -26.58 10.21
N GLY A 355 30.10 -25.78 11.28
CA GLY A 355 31.06 -24.72 11.57
C GLY A 355 30.83 -23.41 10.79
N ALA A 356 29.81 -23.35 9.94
CA ALA A 356 29.41 -22.14 9.23
C ALA A 356 29.06 -21.01 10.21
N LYS A 357 29.64 -19.82 9.98
CA LYS A 357 29.39 -18.66 10.84
C LYS A 357 28.11 -17.94 10.42
N ILE A 358 27.14 -17.90 11.33
CA ILE A 358 25.87 -17.21 11.13
C ILE A 358 25.90 -15.87 11.87
N ILE A 359 25.51 -14.80 11.17
CA ILE A 359 25.33 -13.44 11.69
C ILE A 359 23.86 -13.03 11.54
N THR A 360 23.46 -11.92 12.15
CA THR A 360 22.08 -11.41 12.04
C THR A 360 22.02 -10.11 11.25
N GLN A 361 20.80 -9.67 10.90
CA GLN A 361 20.57 -8.35 10.29
C GLN A 361 21.08 -7.18 11.14
N HIS A 362 21.34 -7.41 12.42
CA HIS A 362 21.87 -6.40 13.34
C HIS A 362 23.39 -6.28 13.27
N ASP A 363 24.12 -7.19 12.62
CA ASP A 363 25.57 -7.11 12.42
C ASP A 363 25.94 -6.24 11.20
N TRP A 364 25.55 -4.96 11.19
CA TRP A 364 25.63 -4.07 10.02
C TRP A 364 27.04 -4.01 9.39
N GLU A 365 28.10 -3.87 10.19
CA GLU A 365 29.48 -3.86 9.65
C GLU A 365 29.78 -5.15 8.87
N LYS A 366 29.34 -6.31 9.38
CA LYS A 366 29.54 -7.61 8.73
C LYS A 366 28.65 -7.81 7.51
N LEU A 367 27.62 -6.99 7.34
CA LEU A 367 26.77 -6.91 6.15
C LEU A 367 27.31 -5.90 5.11
N GLY A 368 28.45 -5.27 5.41
CA GLY A 368 29.15 -4.34 4.51
C GLY A 368 28.79 -2.88 4.71
N PHE A 369 28.14 -2.50 5.82
CA PHE A 369 27.98 -1.08 6.17
C PHE A 369 29.29 -0.48 6.65
N GLN A 370 29.59 0.72 6.16
CA GLN A 370 30.88 1.37 6.37
C GLN A 370 30.68 2.82 6.76
N ILE A 371 31.46 3.27 7.74
CA ILE A 371 31.50 4.67 8.14
C ILE A 371 32.45 5.43 7.22
N VAL A 372 32.02 6.62 6.82
CA VAL A 372 32.85 7.62 6.16
C VAL A 372 32.85 8.86 7.04
N GLU A 373 34.02 9.22 7.58
CA GLU A 373 34.21 10.39 8.45
C GLU A 373 35.05 11.43 7.71
N GLU A 374 34.64 12.70 7.80
CA GLU A 374 35.51 13.81 7.44
C GLU A 374 36.51 14.06 8.57
N THR A 375 37.77 13.76 8.33
CA THR A 375 38.87 13.92 9.31
C THR A 375 39.73 15.14 9.03
N ASN A 376 39.59 15.77 7.86
CA ASN A 376 40.32 16.97 7.49
C ASN A 376 39.71 18.20 8.18
N ALA A 377 40.43 18.74 9.16
CA ALA A 377 39.97 19.90 9.94
C ALA A 377 39.88 21.20 9.10
N THR A 378 40.48 21.22 7.90
CA THR A 378 40.42 22.34 6.96
C THR A 378 39.46 22.09 5.80
N ALA A 379 38.73 20.98 5.79
CA ALA A 379 37.72 20.72 4.76
C ALA A 379 36.68 21.85 4.74
N ASP A 380 36.52 22.48 3.58
CA ASP A 380 35.55 23.55 3.33
C ASP A 380 34.16 22.99 2.95
N GLY A 381 34.01 21.66 2.96
CA GLY A 381 32.81 20.94 2.54
C GLY A 381 32.75 20.64 1.05
N PHE A 382 33.76 21.05 0.27
CA PHE A 382 33.95 20.65 -1.11
C PHE A 382 34.96 19.52 -1.19
N LEU A 383 34.75 18.58 -2.12
CA LEU A 383 35.67 17.48 -2.36
C LEU A 383 36.84 17.97 -3.23
N ASP A 384 38.00 18.19 -2.61
CA ASP A 384 39.25 18.51 -3.33
C ASP A 384 39.98 17.21 -3.71
N PRO A 385 40.06 16.82 -5.00
CA PRO A 385 40.48 15.48 -5.41
C PRO A 385 41.83 15.00 -4.86
N GLU A 386 42.78 15.92 -4.73
CA GLU A 386 44.12 15.66 -4.23
C GLU A 386 44.15 15.37 -2.71
N ASP A 387 43.23 15.98 -1.96
CA ASP A 387 43.16 15.90 -0.50
C ASP A 387 42.04 14.96 0.00
N MET A 388 41.37 14.25 -0.93
CA MET A 388 40.33 13.28 -0.56
C MET A 388 40.91 12.05 0.15
N PRO A 389 40.18 11.48 1.13
CA PRO A 389 40.49 10.16 1.69
C PRO A 389 40.64 9.08 0.61
N GLN A 390 41.51 8.08 0.86
CA GLN A 390 41.79 7.00 -0.10
C GLN A 390 40.51 6.30 -0.60
N PHE A 391 39.50 6.16 0.26
CA PHE A 391 38.19 5.63 -0.11
C PHE A 391 37.57 6.37 -1.30
N PHE A 392 37.58 7.70 -1.29
CA PHE A 392 37.02 8.52 -2.36
C PHE A 392 37.90 8.49 -3.61
N LYS A 393 39.22 8.36 -3.47
CA LYS A 393 40.14 8.17 -4.60
C LYS A 393 39.89 6.83 -5.32
N ASP A 394 39.71 5.76 -4.55
CA ASP A 394 39.36 4.43 -5.08
C ASP A 394 37.96 4.39 -5.70
N LEU A 395 37.07 5.25 -5.20
CA LEU A 395 35.72 5.41 -5.71
C LEU A 395 35.74 6.15 -7.05
N PHE A 396 36.46 7.27 -7.10
CA PHE A 396 36.59 8.13 -8.27
C PHE A 396 37.18 7.34 -9.45
N SER A 397 38.30 6.63 -9.22
CA SER A 397 38.94 5.78 -10.24
C SER A 397 38.09 4.60 -10.76
N LYS A 398 36.97 4.27 -10.09
CA LYS A 398 36.02 3.26 -10.59
C LYS A 398 34.89 3.85 -11.42
N ILE A 399 34.64 5.15 -11.28
CA ILE A 399 33.57 5.87 -11.96
C ILE A 399 34.13 6.53 -13.22
N ASP A 400 35.31 7.14 -13.10
CA ASP A 400 36.11 7.67 -14.19
C ASP A 400 36.51 6.51 -15.12
N THR A 401 35.75 6.34 -16.19
CA THR A 401 35.85 5.24 -17.14
C THR A 401 36.63 5.61 -18.39
N ASP A 402 36.82 6.90 -18.64
CA ASP A 402 37.67 7.41 -19.72
C ASP A 402 39.06 7.88 -19.25
N ASP A 403 39.34 7.75 -17.96
CA ASP A 403 40.61 8.04 -17.29
C ASP A 403 41.03 9.52 -17.50
N ASP A 404 40.05 10.44 -17.61
CA ASP A 404 40.31 11.86 -17.84
C ASP A 404 40.58 12.65 -16.53
N GLY A 405 40.46 11.98 -15.38
CA GLY A 405 40.66 12.57 -14.05
C GLY A 405 39.49 13.42 -13.59
N GLN A 406 38.35 13.37 -14.29
CA GLN A 406 37.08 13.96 -13.92
C GLN A 406 36.03 12.85 -13.76
N VAL A 407 34.90 13.21 -13.15
CA VAL A 407 33.74 12.32 -13.09
C VAL A 407 32.54 13.11 -13.58
N ASP A 408 32.00 12.71 -14.73
CA ASP A 408 30.86 13.37 -15.33
C ASP A 408 29.50 12.75 -14.92
N SER A 409 28.41 13.41 -15.33
CA SER A 409 27.06 12.95 -15.02
C SER A 409 26.69 11.61 -15.68
N ALA A 410 27.24 11.30 -16.85
CA ALA A 410 27.00 10.07 -17.58
C ALA A 410 27.74 8.89 -16.95
N GLU A 411 28.98 9.10 -16.51
CA GLU A 411 29.79 8.14 -15.77
C GLU A 411 29.14 7.78 -14.44
N LEU A 412 28.70 8.78 -13.65
CA LEU A 412 27.92 8.56 -12.44
C LEU A 412 26.65 7.75 -12.74
N ALA A 413 25.90 8.13 -13.78
CA ALA A 413 24.69 7.43 -14.18
C ALA A 413 24.96 5.98 -14.62
N ASN A 414 26.13 5.69 -15.19
CA ASN A 414 26.54 4.34 -15.57
C ASN A 414 27.03 3.53 -14.36
N ALA A 415 27.81 4.13 -13.47
CA ALA A 415 28.29 3.50 -12.24
C ALA A 415 27.12 3.01 -11.38
N VAL A 416 26.06 3.81 -11.24
CA VAL A 416 24.85 3.40 -10.50
C VAL A 416 24.01 2.34 -11.23
N LYS A 417 24.30 1.97 -12.48
CA LYS A 417 23.66 0.79 -13.12
C LYS A 417 24.28 -0.53 -12.63
N ASN A 418 25.51 -0.49 -12.13
CA ASN A 418 26.16 -1.66 -11.54
C ASN A 418 25.56 -1.99 -10.16
N ALA A 419 25.12 -3.25 -9.97
CA ALA A 419 24.47 -3.67 -8.73
C ALA A 419 25.41 -3.71 -7.52
N GLU A 420 26.67 -4.07 -7.72
CA GLU A 420 27.69 -4.10 -6.67
C GLU A 420 28.02 -2.67 -6.21
N THR A 421 28.25 -1.76 -7.17
CA THR A 421 28.47 -0.33 -6.91
C THR A 421 27.32 0.26 -6.09
N ARG A 422 26.07 0.08 -6.55
CA ARG A 422 24.89 0.51 -5.79
C ARG A 422 24.86 -0.05 -4.37
N SER A 423 25.10 -1.36 -4.22
CA SER A 423 25.05 -2.01 -2.92
C SER A 423 26.14 -1.50 -1.97
N ARG A 424 27.32 -1.15 -2.47
CA ARG A 424 28.41 -0.60 -1.64
C ARG A 424 28.09 0.83 -1.22
N TRP A 425 27.67 1.67 -2.17
CA TRP A 425 27.43 3.09 -1.90
C TRP A 425 26.23 3.32 -0.98
N SER A 426 25.17 2.54 -1.17
CA SER A 426 24.00 2.64 -0.31
C SER A 426 24.29 2.19 1.14
N LYS A 427 25.41 1.53 1.40
CA LYS A 427 25.82 1.06 2.73
C LYS A 427 26.83 1.99 3.41
N LEU A 428 27.13 3.14 2.80
CA LEU A 428 27.94 4.18 3.43
C LEU A 428 27.10 4.95 4.45
N ILE A 429 27.74 5.25 5.58
CA ILE A 429 27.19 6.05 6.67
C ILE A 429 28.13 7.22 6.86
N ALA A 430 27.72 8.38 6.37
CA ALA A 430 28.56 9.58 6.37
C ALA A 430 28.41 10.33 7.69
N HIS A 431 29.51 10.76 8.30
CA HIS A 431 29.53 11.54 9.53
C HIS A 431 30.16 12.91 9.23
N HIS A 432 29.29 13.90 9.00
CA HIS A 432 29.71 15.25 8.60
C HIS A 432 28.74 16.32 9.13
N PRO A 433 29.16 17.59 9.13
CA PRO A 433 28.27 18.69 9.49
C PRO A 433 27.07 18.76 8.54
N THR A 434 25.88 18.91 9.10
CA THR A 434 24.62 19.09 8.36
C THR A 434 24.67 20.33 7.46
N GLU A 435 24.08 20.23 6.26
CA GLU A 435 23.93 21.36 5.34
C GLU A 435 22.79 22.31 5.74
N TRP A 436 21.87 21.86 6.59
CA TRP A 436 20.65 22.58 6.96
C TRP A 436 20.85 23.64 8.07
N LYS A 437 22.09 23.89 8.50
CA LYS A 437 22.43 24.78 9.63
C LYS A 437 22.88 26.16 9.20
N ASP A 438 23.87 26.25 8.32
CA ASP A 438 24.57 27.50 8.06
C ASP A 438 24.01 28.21 6.82
N LYS A 439 23.68 29.49 6.98
CA LYS A 439 23.22 30.36 5.88
C LYS A 439 24.34 30.66 4.89
N ALA A 440 23.95 31.11 3.69
CA ALA A 440 24.85 31.28 2.55
C ALA A 440 25.93 32.36 2.71
N ASP A 441 25.84 33.20 3.75
CA ASP A 441 26.83 34.21 4.12
C ASP A 441 27.90 33.69 5.09
N SER A 442 27.74 32.46 5.60
CA SER A 442 28.76 31.81 6.43
C SER A 442 30.00 31.41 5.64
N ALA A 443 31.13 31.28 6.34
CA ALA A 443 32.42 30.91 5.73
C ALA A 443 32.38 29.57 4.97
N LYS A 444 31.51 28.64 5.39
CA LYS A 444 31.27 27.34 4.74
C LYS A 444 30.92 27.50 3.26
N TRP A 445 30.17 28.54 2.90
CA TRP A 445 29.70 28.75 1.53
C TRP A 445 30.55 29.73 0.72
N SER A 446 31.70 30.17 1.25
CA SER A 446 32.55 31.19 0.62
C SER A 446 33.08 30.80 -0.77
N LYS A 447 33.35 29.50 -1.01
CA LYS A 447 33.80 28.98 -2.32
C LYS A 447 32.74 29.19 -3.42
N LEU A 448 31.46 29.31 -3.07
CA LEU A 448 30.38 29.54 -4.03
C LEU A 448 30.55 30.86 -4.80
N ASP A 449 31.09 31.90 -4.15
CA ASP A 449 31.38 33.18 -4.80
C ASP A 449 32.42 33.05 -5.90
N GLN A 450 33.41 32.18 -5.70
CA GLN A 450 34.45 31.90 -6.70
C GLN A 450 33.90 31.04 -7.85
N LEU A 451 33.15 29.98 -7.52
CA LEU A 451 32.58 29.07 -8.52
C LEU A 451 31.59 29.75 -9.47
N LEU A 452 30.88 30.79 -9.00
CA LEU A 452 29.86 31.51 -9.77
C LEU A 452 30.23 32.97 -10.03
N GLU A 453 31.52 33.32 -9.99
CA GLU A 453 32.01 34.68 -10.23
C GLU A 453 31.50 35.26 -11.57
N THR A 454 31.42 34.42 -12.59
CA THR A 454 30.94 34.79 -13.94
C THR A 454 29.41 34.70 -14.10
N SER A 455 28.66 34.36 -13.05
CA SER A 455 27.22 34.11 -13.09
C SER A 455 26.50 34.74 -11.89
N PRO A 456 26.49 36.08 -11.80
CA PRO A 456 26.06 36.81 -10.60
C PRO A 456 24.58 36.62 -10.22
N LYS A 457 23.68 36.42 -11.19
CA LYS A 457 22.25 36.13 -10.91
C LYS A 457 22.09 34.71 -10.40
N THR A 458 22.81 33.76 -11.00
CA THR A 458 22.85 32.37 -10.51
C THR A 458 23.37 32.32 -9.08
N LEU A 459 24.48 33.00 -8.80
CA LEU A 459 25.05 33.15 -7.45
C LEU A 459 24.03 33.73 -6.47
N LYS A 460 23.35 34.83 -6.83
CA LYS A 460 22.32 35.44 -5.99
C LYS A 460 21.18 34.46 -5.69
N HIS A 461 20.66 33.78 -6.71
CA HIS A 461 19.58 32.80 -6.56
C HIS A 461 19.98 31.64 -5.63
N GLU A 462 21.18 31.10 -5.81
CA GLU A 462 21.70 30.00 -4.99
C GLU A 462 21.88 30.41 -3.52
N LYS A 463 22.42 31.60 -3.25
CA LYS A 463 22.54 32.13 -1.88
C LYS A 463 21.18 32.34 -1.21
N GLU A 464 20.19 32.85 -1.95
CA GLU A 464 18.81 32.96 -1.46
C GLU A 464 18.19 31.58 -1.18
N ARG A 465 18.42 30.60 -2.06
CA ARG A 465 17.92 29.22 -1.91
C ARG A 465 18.49 28.55 -0.66
N ILE A 466 19.82 28.55 -0.50
CA ILE A 466 20.51 27.97 0.66
C ILE A 466 19.96 28.58 1.95
N SER A 467 19.88 29.92 2.02
CA SER A 467 19.43 30.61 3.24
C SER A 467 17.96 30.31 3.60
N LYS A 468 17.10 30.03 2.62
CA LYS A 468 15.70 29.62 2.83
C LYS A 468 15.54 28.17 3.29
N TYR A 469 16.56 27.33 3.08
CA TYR A 469 16.52 25.91 3.47
C TYR A 469 17.09 25.67 4.86
N VAL A 470 17.69 26.67 5.50
CA VAL A 470 18.19 26.54 6.86
C VAL A 470 17.03 26.42 7.85
N PHE A 471 17.01 25.34 8.63
CA PHE A 471 16.02 25.11 9.69
C PHE A 471 16.61 24.47 10.95
N TRP A 472 17.92 24.14 10.96
CA TRP A 472 18.52 23.30 11.99
C TRP A 472 18.36 23.85 13.41
N ASP A 473 18.60 25.15 13.59
CA ASP A 473 18.50 25.79 14.91
C ASP A 473 17.05 25.83 15.43
N GLU A 474 16.05 25.78 14.55
CA GLU A 474 14.64 25.71 14.96
C GLU A 474 14.24 24.36 15.55
N LEU A 475 15.08 23.32 15.39
CA LEU A 475 14.88 22.01 16.01
C LEU A 475 15.17 22.04 17.52
N ALA A 476 15.87 23.07 18.01
CA ALA A 476 16.21 23.21 19.42
C ALA A 476 14.94 23.19 20.29
N GLY A 477 14.88 22.25 21.25
CA GLY A 477 13.71 22.05 22.11
C GLY A 477 12.49 21.40 21.43
N LYS A 478 12.53 21.14 20.11
CA LYS A 478 11.46 20.48 19.34
C LYS A 478 11.82 19.06 18.87
N GLY A 479 13.10 18.70 18.89
CA GLY A 479 13.60 17.36 18.54
C GLY A 479 14.83 16.95 19.35
N ALA A 480 15.18 15.67 19.29
CA ALA A 480 16.36 15.10 19.96
C ALA A 480 17.64 15.36 19.15
N ILE A 481 17.98 16.63 18.93
CA ILE A 481 19.18 17.04 18.18
C ILE A 481 20.15 17.70 19.15
N SER A 482 21.26 17.01 19.42
CA SER A 482 22.32 17.46 20.33
C SER A 482 23.54 18.03 19.62
N SER A 483 23.65 17.83 18.30
CA SER A 483 24.83 18.16 17.49
C SER A 483 24.42 18.53 16.06
N SER A 484 25.23 19.36 15.40
CA SER A 484 25.16 19.60 13.95
C SER A 484 26.10 18.71 13.14
N LEU A 485 27.02 17.99 13.81
CA LEU A 485 27.79 16.90 13.25
C LEU A 485 26.97 15.62 13.47
N ILE A 486 26.47 15.03 12.38
CA ILE A 486 25.46 13.97 12.43
C ILE A 486 25.82 12.81 11.50
N TRP A 487 25.24 11.65 11.79
CA TRP A 487 25.35 10.44 10.98
C TRP A 487 24.23 10.40 9.95
N HIS A 488 24.58 10.35 8.67
CA HIS A 488 23.65 10.22 7.55
C HIS A 488 23.60 8.78 7.08
N PHE A 489 22.39 8.24 6.96
CA PHE A 489 22.13 6.91 6.44
C PHE A 489 21.41 7.00 5.10
N HIS A 490 21.81 6.16 4.14
CA HIS A 490 21.06 6.01 2.92
C HIS A 490 19.65 5.48 3.22
N PRO A 491 18.56 6.21 2.93
CA PRO A 491 17.23 5.86 3.41
C PRO A 491 16.79 4.46 2.97
N ILE A 492 17.01 4.13 1.69
CA ILE A 492 16.59 2.84 1.13
C ILE A 492 17.37 1.67 1.73
N ALA A 493 18.68 1.80 1.99
CA ALA A 493 19.47 0.68 2.51
C ALA A 493 19.27 0.49 4.01
N LEU A 494 19.13 1.60 4.75
CA LEU A 494 18.72 1.54 6.14
C LEU A 494 17.38 0.80 6.27
N LEU A 495 16.40 1.24 5.47
CA LEU A 495 15.11 0.59 5.42
C LEU A 495 15.23 -0.84 4.89
N ASP A 496 15.97 -1.17 3.84
CA ASP A 496 16.12 -2.55 3.37
C ASP A 496 16.71 -3.48 4.45
N ASN A 497 17.61 -2.97 5.29
CA ASN A 497 18.17 -3.73 6.41
C ASN A 497 17.20 -3.89 7.59
N PHE A 498 16.29 -2.93 7.81
CA PHE A 498 15.23 -2.99 8.83
C PHE A 498 13.96 -3.69 8.33
N MET A 499 13.43 -3.22 7.21
CA MET A 499 12.37 -3.78 6.35
C MET A 499 12.82 -5.02 5.61
N SER A 500 13.96 -5.63 5.97
CA SER A 500 14.23 -7.01 5.60
C SER A 500 12.99 -7.75 6.06
N GLN A 501 12.07 -8.07 5.13
CA GLN A 501 10.73 -8.49 5.51
C GLN A 501 10.96 -9.63 6.48
N SER A 502 10.64 -9.41 7.75
CA SER A 502 10.17 -10.51 8.56
C SER A 502 9.14 -11.11 7.63
N VAL A 503 9.40 -12.35 7.21
CA VAL A 503 8.55 -13.08 6.27
C VAL A 503 7.11 -12.62 6.53
N TYR A 504 6.37 -12.13 5.52
CA TYR A 504 5.16 -11.32 5.71
C TYR A 504 4.29 -11.81 6.87
N ILE A 505 4.18 -13.14 6.99
CA ILE A 505 3.93 -13.89 8.22
C ILE A 505 5.17 -14.71 8.62
N ASP A 506 5.66 -14.58 9.86
CA ASP A 506 6.70 -15.44 10.45
C ASP A 506 6.19 -16.88 10.52
N VAL A 507 6.73 -17.72 9.64
CA VAL A 507 6.24 -19.08 9.40
C VAL A 507 6.28 -19.94 10.65
N GLU A 508 7.43 -20.01 11.33
CA GLU A 508 7.58 -20.92 12.48
C GLU A 508 6.84 -20.39 13.70
N ARG A 509 6.86 -19.07 13.94
CA ARG A 509 6.12 -18.47 15.05
C ARG A 509 4.61 -18.60 14.86
N PHE A 510 4.10 -18.40 13.65
CA PHE A 510 2.68 -18.59 13.34
C PHE A 510 2.24 -20.04 13.57
N VAL A 511 3.02 -21.02 13.06
CA VAL A 511 2.69 -22.45 13.23
C VAL A 511 2.76 -22.86 14.70
N ALA A 512 3.75 -22.38 15.46
CA ALA A 512 3.86 -22.64 16.89
C ALA A 512 2.66 -22.09 17.68
N MET A 513 2.32 -20.81 17.49
CA MET A 513 1.19 -20.17 18.17
C MET A 513 -0.15 -20.79 17.79
N TYR A 514 -0.34 -21.17 16.52
CA TYR A 514 -1.53 -21.92 16.11
C TYR A 514 -1.58 -23.29 16.78
N ALA A 515 -0.47 -24.02 16.85
CA ALA A 515 -0.43 -25.35 17.46
C ALA A 515 -0.79 -25.29 18.95
N GLU A 516 -0.30 -24.30 19.69
CA GLU A 516 -0.64 -24.05 21.09
C GLU A 516 -2.13 -23.74 21.27
N GLN A 517 -2.69 -22.93 20.37
CA GLN A 517 -4.09 -22.50 20.46
C GLN A 517 -5.06 -23.47 19.78
N HIS A 518 -4.60 -24.51 19.10
CA HIS A 518 -5.41 -25.35 18.21
C HIS A 518 -6.68 -25.89 18.89
N ALA A 519 -6.55 -26.41 20.12
CA ALA A 519 -7.67 -26.96 20.90
C ALA A 519 -8.72 -25.90 21.23
N SER A 520 -8.32 -24.62 21.32
CA SER A 520 -9.27 -23.53 21.57
C SER A 520 -10.17 -23.24 20.36
N PHE A 521 -9.76 -23.58 19.13
CA PHE A 521 -10.52 -23.21 17.92
C PHE A 521 -11.89 -23.86 17.89
N GLN A 522 -12.00 -25.12 18.31
CA GLN A 522 -13.27 -25.85 18.43
C GLN A 522 -13.11 -26.93 19.52
N ALA A 523 -14.10 -27.03 20.41
CA ALA A 523 -14.13 -28.07 21.43
C ALA A 523 -14.03 -29.47 20.78
N GLU A 524 -13.32 -30.38 21.45
CA GLU A 524 -13.14 -31.76 21.00
C GLU A 524 -12.41 -31.90 19.65
N SER A 525 -11.67 -30.86 19.21
CA SER A 525 -10.80 -31.00 18.03
C SER A 525 -9.74 -32.09 18.28
N PRO A 526 -9.47 -32.99 17.31
CA PRO A 526 -8.35 -33.92 17.39
C PRO A 526 -7.02 -33.21 17.61
N VAL A 527 -6.04 -33.92 18.16
CA VAL A 527 -4.69 -33.38 18.32
C VAL A 527 -4.12 -32.99 16.96
N LEU A 528 -3.53 -31.81 16.87
CA LEU A 528 -2.92 -31.32 15.64
C LEU A 528 -1.73 -32.20 15.23
N SER A 529 -1.91 -32.97 14.15
CA SER A 529 -0.90 -33.91 13.66
C SER A 529 0.36 -33.21 13.13
N ALA A 530 1.49 -33.93 13.08
CA ALA A 530 2.72 -33.42 12.49
C ALA A 530 2.53 -33.00 11.02
N LYS A 531 1.72 -33.77 10.27
CA LYS A 531 1.38 -33.45 8.89
C LYS A 531 0.53 -32.18 8.77
N SER A 532 -0.42 -31.97 9.68
CA SER A 532 -1.20 -30.72 9.73
C SER A 532 -0.31 -29.49 10.00
N LYS A 533 0.72 -29.64 10.86
CA LYS A 533 1.71 -28.56 11.09
C LYS A 533 2.56 -28.29 9.85
N GLU A 534 2.98 -29.34 9.14
CA GLU A 534 3.70 -29.21 7.86
C GLU A 534 2.84 -28.53 6.78
N ASN A 535 1.59 -28.95 6.64
CA ASN A 535 0.64 -28.33 5.72
C ASN A 535 0.46 -26.84 6.02
N LEU A 536 0.25 -26.49 7.30
CA LEU A 536 0.11 -25.09 7.71
C LEU A 536 1.38 -24.28 7.40
N ARG A 537 2.57 -24.85 7.65
CA ARG A 537 3.85 -24.25 7.30
C ARG A 537 3.93 -23.93 5.80
N GLU A 538 3.55 -24.88 4.94
CA GLU A 538 3.56 -24.68 3.49
C GLU A 538 2.52 -23.65 3.03
N ILE A 539 1.35 -23.58 3.64
CA ILE A 539 0.36 -22.53 3.35
C ILE A 539 0.95 -21.14 3.65
N VAL A 540 1.53 -20.96 4.85
CA VAL A 540 2.11 -19.67 5.26
C VAL A 540 3.25 -19.28 4.32
N LYS A 541 4.16 -20.22 3.99
CA LYS A 541 5.22 -19.99 2.99
C LYS A 541 4.67 -19.55 1.64
N ASN A 542 3.64 -20.22 1.12
CA ASN A 542 3.07 -19.88 -0.19
C ASN A 542 2.29 -18.56 -0.18
N ILE A 543 1.69 -18.16 0.95
CA ILE A 543 1.12 -16.81 1.12
C ILE A 543 2.23 -15.77 1.03
N ASN A 544 3.34 -15.97 1.74
CA ASN A 544 4.48 -15.07 1.73
C ASN A 544 5.08 -14.92 0.32
N ILE A 545 5.26 -16.04 -0.39
CA ILE A 545 5.72 -16.05 -1.79
C ILE A 545 4.73 -15.28 -2.69
N TYR A 546 3.44 -15.50 -2.53
CA TYR A 546 2.41 -14.85 -3.34
C TYR A 546 2.38 -13.33 -3.09
N VAL A 547 2.43 -12.89 -1.83
CA VAL A 547 2.49 -11.47 -1.44
C VAL A 547 3.73 -10.79 -2.03
N ASP A 548 4.90 -11.40 -1.87
CA ASP A 548 6.16 -10.85 -2.39
C ASP A 548 6.15 -10.75 -3.92
N LYS A 549 5.82 -11.86 -4.61
CA LYS A 549 5.83 -11.96 -6.07
C LYS A 549 4.86 -10.98 -6.73
N ASN A 550 3.67 -10.80 -6.17
CA ASN A 550 2.63 -9.96 -6.76
C ASN A 550 2.64 -8.53 -6.20
N ARG A 551 3.56 -8.19 -5.29
CA ARG A 551 3.57 -6.91 -4.56
C ARG A 551 2.21 -6.59 -3.95
N GLU A 552 1.54 -7.62 -3.45
CA GLU A 552 0.14 -7.55 -3.02
C GLU A 552 0.05 -7.33 -1.51
N MET A 553 -0.79 -6.39 -1.07
CA MET A 553 -1.01 -6.13 0.36
C MET A 553 -2.30 -6.80 0.84
N LEU A 554 -2.17 -7.80 1.72
CA LEU A 554 -3.28 -8.51 2.36
C LEU A 554 -3.40 -8.09 3.81
N THR A 555 -4.55 -7.56 4.23
CA THR A 555 -4.69 -7.14 5.63
C THR A 555 -4.72 -8.33 6.58
N ILE A 556 -4.43 -8.10 7.86
CA ILE A 556 -4.63 -9.10 8.93
C ILE A 556 -6.04 -9.69 8.84
N TYR A 557 -7.05 -8.88 8.54
CA TYR A 557 -8.45 -9.31 8.49
C TYR A 557 -8.74 -10.22 7.28
N GLU A 558 -8.17 -9.92 6.11
CA GLU A 558 -8.28 -10.77 4.93
C GLU A 558 -7.60 -12.12 5.17
N LEU A 559 -6.37 -12.10 5.67
CA LEU A 559 -5.61 -13.31 6.03
C LEU A 559 -6.35 -14.15 7.07
N SER A 560 -6.91 -13.52 8.10
CA SER A 560 -7.65 -14.19 9.17
C SER A 560 -8.81 -15.02 8.61
N TYR A 561 -9.58 -14.44 7.68
CA TYR A 561 -10.69 -15.13 7.05
C TYR A 561 -10.24 -16.23 6.08
N MET A 562 -9.13 -16.01 5.36
CA MET A 562 -8.53 -17.02 4.49
C MET A 562 -8.07 -18.26 5.28
N PHE A 563 -7.34 -18.07 6.39
CA PHE A 563 -6.92 -19.18 7.26
C PHE A 563 -8.10 -19.88 7.93
N ALA A 564 -9.13 -19.12 8.35
CA ALA A 564 -10.35 -19.69 8.89
C ALA A 564 -11.08 -20.59 7.90
N THR A 565 -11.17 -20.14 6.64
CA THR A 565 -11.74 -20.93 5.55
C THR A 565 -10.89 -22.17 5.29
N ALA A 566 -9.56 -22.02 5.14
CA ALA A 566 -8.66 -23.15 4.92
C ALA A 566 -8.73 -24.20 6.03
N ARG A 567 -8.85 -23.77 7.30
CA ARG A 567 -9.03 -24.68 8.44
C ARG A 567 -10.32 -25.49 8.32
N HIS A 568 -11.40 -24.87 7.86
CA HIS A 568 -12.72 -25.47 7.78
C HIS A 568 -12.89 -26.37 6.55
N GLU A 569 -12.56 -25.85 5.38
CA GLU A 569 -12.77 -26.54 4.10
C GLU A 569 -11.76 -27.68 3.92
N ALA A 570 -10.48 -27.46 4.26
CA ALA A 570 -9.42 -28.45 4.08
C ALA A 570 -9.21 -29.34 5.32
N TYR A 571 -10.28 -29.76 5.99
CA TYR A 571 -10.21 -30.74 7.06
C TYR A 571 -10.55 -32.14 6.55
N ASN A 572 -9.55 -33.02 6.52
CA ASN A 572 -9.73 -34.42 6.21
C ASN A 572 -10.13 -35.19 7.48
N TYR A 573 -11.43 -35.37 7.66
CA TYR A 573 -12.03 -36.05 8.80
C TYR A 573 -11.67 -37.55 8.88
N THR A 574 -11.31 -38.21 7.77
CA THR A 574 -11.03 -39.66 7.76
C THR A 574 -9.74 -40.03 8.49
N ILE A 575 -8.77 -39.10 8.52
CA ILE A 575 -7.46 -39.27 9.18
C ILE A 575 -7.16 -38.12 10.15
N ALA A 576 -8.17 -37.30 10.48
CA ALA A 576 -8.06 -36.12 11.34
C ALA A 576 -6.91 -35.17 10.95
N GLU A 577 -6.77 -34.86 9.67
CA GLU A 577 -5.73 -33.96 9.15
C GLU A 577 -6.31 -32.59 8.79
N TYR A 578 -5.80 -31.53 9.42
CA TYR A 578 -6.15 -30.15 9.09
C TYR A 578 -5.27 -29.62 7.96
N PHE A 579 -5.82 -28.65 7.21
CA PHE A 579 -5.14 -28.01 6.09
C PHE A 579 -4.69 -28.98 5.01
N SER A 580 -5.43 -30.07 4.81
CA SER A 580 -5.05 -31.14 3.89
C SER A 580 -5.05 -30.67 2.43
N ALA A 581 -4.07 -31.13 1.66
CA ALA A 581 -4.08 -30.99 0.20
C ALA A 581 -4.94 -32.07 -0.48
N ALA A 582 -5.57 -32.97 0.30
CA ALA A 582 -6.41 -34.01 -0.26
C ALA A 582 -7.61 -33.42 -1.04
N PRO A 583 -7.98 -34.02 -2.19
CA PRO A 583 -9.23 -33.67 -2.86
C PRO A 583 -10.44 -34.06 -1.99
N GLU A 584 -11.64 -33.59 -2.37
CA GLU A 584 -12.89 -34.06 -1.78
C GLU A 584 -12.94 -35.60 -1.80
N ILE A 585 -13.28 -36.18 -0.65
CA ILE A 585 -13.22 -37.61 -0.38
C ILE A 585 -14.61 -38.22 -0.56
N GLY A 586 -14.66 -39.30 -1.32
CA GLY A 586 -15.87 -40.09 -1.55
C GLY A 586 -15.59 -41.22 -2.55
N SER A 587 -16.50 -42.19 -2.64
CA SER A 587 -16.50 -43.13 -3.76
C SER A 587 -16.71 -42.37 -5.07
N VAL A 588 -16.33 -42.95 -6.21
CA VAL A 588 -16.60 -42.31 -7.53
C VAL A 588 -18.08 -41.95 -7.66
N SER A 589 -18.98 -42.84 -7.25
CA SER A 589 -20.44 -42.63 -7.29
C SER A 589 -20.95 -41.50 -6.40
N TYR A 590 -20.24 -41.15 -5.32
CA TYR A 590 -20.63 -40.01 -4.48
C TYR A 590 -20.56 -38.69 -5.27
N PHE A 591 -19.70 -38.61 -6.29
CA PHE A 591 -19.55 -37.43 -7.14
C PHE A 591 -20.51 -37.39 -8.32
N ASP A 592 -21.37 -38.41 -8.48
CA ASP A 592 -22.41 -38.43 -9.52
C ASP A 592 -23.37 -37.24 -9.35
N LYS A 593 -23.55 -36.71 -8.14
CA LYS A 593 -24.31 -35.47 -7.86
C LYS A 593 -23.81 -34.24 -8.62
N TYR A 594 -22.58 -34.26 -9.13
CA TYR A 594 -21.95 -33.20 -9.93
C TYR A 594 -21.84 -33.57 -11.42
N ASP A 595 -22.37 -34.72 -11.83
CA ASP A 595 -22.19 -35.26 -13.16
C ASP A 595 -23.36 -34.90 -14.10
N PRO A 596 -23.09 -34.54 -15.37
CA PRO A 596 -24.15 -34.17 -16.31
C PRO A 596 -24.99 -35.37 -16.78
N VAL A 597 -24.51 -36.61 -16.57
CA VAL A 597 -25.19 -37.85 -16.99
C VAL A 597 -25.59 -38.69 -15.79
N LEU A 598 -24.67 -38.92 -14.85
CA LEU A 598 -24.86 -39.85 -13.73
C LEU A 598 -25.71 -39.28 -12.58
N ALA A 599 -25.89 -37.96 -12.51
CA ALA A 599 -26.67 -37.38 -11.42
C ALA A 599 -28.12 -37.89 -11.45
N ALA A 600 -28.62 -38.31 -10.29
CA ALA A 600 -29.95 -38.92 -10.17
C ALA A 600 -31.11 -37.99 -10.60
N SER A 601 -31.03 -36.69 -10.30
CA SER A 601 -32.10 -35.72 -10.61
C SER A 601 -31.79 -34.88 -11.85
N ALA A 602 -32.83 -34.52 -12.61
CA ALA A 602 -32.70 -33.62 -13.75
C ALA A 602 -32.09 -32.26 -13.36
N ALA A 603 -32.51 -31.71 -12.22
CA ALA A 603 -31.97 -30.46 -11.69
C ALA A 603 -30.46 -30.52 -11.40
N HIS A 604 -29.94 -31.65 -10.93
CA HIS A 604 -28.49 -31.82 -10.73
C HIS A 604 -27.74 -31.92 -12.05
N ARG A 605 -28.28 -32.63 -13.05
CA ARG A 605 -27.70 -32.69 -14.41
C ARG A 605 -27.67 -31.31 -15.07
N GLU A 606 -28.78 -30.56 -15.01
CA GLU A 606 -28.85 -29.18 -15.51
C GLU A 606 -27.87 -28.25 -14.82
N ARG A 607 -27.74 -28.36 -13.49
CA ARG A 607 -26.74 -27.61 -12.72
C ARG A 607 -25.31 -27.97 -13.15
N ALA A 608 -25.01 -29.24 -13.36
CA ALA A 608 -23.69 -29.70 -13.80
C ALA A 608 -23.33 -29.10 -15.17
N ILE A 609 -24.25 -29.18 -16.13
CA ILE A 609 -24.11 -28.58 -17.47
C ILE A 609 -23.92 -27.07 -17.38
N GLY A 610 -24.74 -26.37 -16.59
CA GLY A 610 -24.61 -24.92 -16.38
C GLY A 610 -23.27 -24.50 -15.76
N ASN A 611 -22.59 -25.41 -15.06
CA ASN A 611 -21.27 -25.19 -14.47
C ASN A 611 -20.11 -25.80 -15.31
N GLY A 612 -20.40 -26.21 -16.55
CA GLY A 612 -19.42 -26.62 -17.55
C GLY A 612 -19.11 -28.11 -17.59
N ASN A 613 -19.63 -28.91 -16.66
CA ASN A 613 -19.49 -30.36 -16.73
C ASN A 613 -20.40 -30.86 -17.85
N THR A 614 -19.83 -31.46 -18.89
CA THR A 614 -20.53 -31.77 -20.15
C THR A 614 -20.40 -33.21 -20.58
N VAL A 615 -19.49 -33.97 -19.96
CA VAL A 615 -19.25 -35.39 -20.26
C VAL A 615 -19.42 -36.23 -19.00
N GLN A 616 -19.92 -37.47 -19.16
CA GLN A 616 -19.96 -38.44 -18.07
C GLN A 616 -18.57 -38.63 -17.45
N GLY A 617 -18.48 -38.56 -16.13
CA GLY A 617 -17.23 -38.61 -15.36
C GLY A 617 -16.68 -37.22 -14.99
N ASP A 618 -17.20 -36.13 -15.57
CA ASP A 618 -16.78 -34.76 -15.22
C ASP A 618 -17.08 -34.45 -13.75
N GLY A 619 -18.12 -35.05 -13.16
CA GLY A 619 -18.44 -34.88 -11.74
C GLY A 619 -17.28 -35.29 -10.82
N PHE A 620 -16.69 -36.46 -11.06
CA PHE A 620 -15.51 -36.93 -10.32
C PHE A 620 -14.25 -36.16 -10.70
N LYS A 621 -14.07 -35.86 -12.00
CA LYS A 621 -12.88 -35.19 -12.52
C LYS A 621 -12.72 -33.79 -11.91
N TYR A 622 -13.79 -32.99 -11.89
CA TYR A 622 -13.81 -31.59 -11.41
C TYR A 622 -14.40 -31.43 -10.00
N ARG A 623 -14.21 -32.44 -9.14
CA ARG A 623 -14.52 -32.38 -7.70
C ARG A 623 -13.61 -31.40 -6.95
N GLY A 624 -14.00 -31.07 -5.71
CA GLY A 624 -13.29 -30.10 -4.87
C GLY A 624 -11.79 -30.43 -4.67
N ARG A 625 -10.92 -29.44 -4.87
CA ARG A 625 -9.47 -29.53 -4.59
C ARG A 625 -8.94 -28.27 -3.93
N GLY A 626 -7.89 -28.43 -3.12
CA GLY A 626 -7.17 -27.35 -2.47
C GLY A 626 -7.97 -26.69 -1.33
N LEU A 627 -7.44 -25.59 -0.81
CA LEU A 627 -7.89 -24.93 0.44
C LEU A 627 -9.33 -24.39 0.44
N VAL A 628 -9.95 -24.31 -0.73
CA VAL A 628 -11.32 -23.79 -0.93
C VAL A 628 -12.20 -24.76 -1.71
N HIS A 629 -11.75 -26.01 -1.90
CA HIS A 629 -12.45 -27.03 -2.68
C HIS A 629 -12.92 -26.51 -4.05
N LEU A 630 -11.98 -26.05 -4.89
CA LEU A 630 -12.29 -25.60 -6.26
C LEU A 630 -13.04 -26.70 -7.00
N THR A 631 -14.29 -26.40 -7.40
CA THR A 631 -15.23 -27.36 -7.97
C THR A 631 -15.83 -26.81 -9.26
N TRP A 632 -16.24 -27.71 -10.16
CA TRP A 632 -16.84 -27.46 -11.48
C TRP A 632 -15.86 -27.04 -12.58
N LYS A 633 -16.00 -27.62 -13.77
CA LYS A 633 -15.13 -27.36 -14.92
C LYS A 633 -14.97 -25.87 -15.24
N ASN A 634 -16.04 -25.06 -15.14
CA ASN A 634 -15.96 -23.62 -15.38
C ASN A 634 -14.98 -22.91 -14.45
N ASN A 635 -14.90 -23.31 -13.17
CA ASN A 635 -13.97 -22.67 -12.24
C ASN A 635 -12.52 -23.12 -12.46
N TYR A 636 -12.31 -24.39 -12.84
CA TYR A 636 -11.01 -24.88 -13.30
C TYR A 636 -10.56 -24.14 -14.57
N GLN A 637 -11.49 -23.87 -15.50
CA GLN A 637 -11.20 -23.09 -16.72
C GLN A 637 -10.82 -21.64 -16.38
N LYS A 638 -11.58 -20.96 -15.52
CA LYS A 638 -11.23 -19.59 -15.09
C LYS A 638 -9.84 -19.55 -14.42
N ALA A 639 -9.51 -20.54 -13.60
CA ALA A 639 -8.20 -20.64 -12.96
C ALA A 639 -7.09 -20.86 -14.01
N LYS A 640 -7.35 -21.71 -15.03
CA LYS A 640 -6.41 -21.92 -16.14
C LYS A 640 -6.16 -20.63 -16.90
N ASP A 641 -7.22 -19.90 -17.23
CA ASP A 641 -7.12 -18.64 -17.98
C ASP A 641 -6.35 -17.56 -17.20
N TYR A 642 -6.50 -17.55 -15.86
CA TYR A 642 -5.83 -16.58 -15.00
C TYR A 642 -4.36 -16.92 -14.70
N PHE A 643 -4.06 -18.17 -14.37
CA PHE A 643 -2.72 -18.58 -13.94
C PHE A 643 -1.85 -19.16 -15.06
N GLY A 644 -2.42 -19.47 -16.22
CA GLY A 644 -1.72 -20.10 -17.35
C GLY A 644 -1.33 -21.57 -17.11
N ILE A 645 -1.89 -22.21 -16.07
CA ILE A 645 -1.63 -23.62 -15.72
C ILE A 645 -2.82 -24.47 -16.17
N ASP A 646 -2.58 -25.63 -16.78
CA ASP A 646 -3.67 -26.47 -17.31
C ASP A 646 -4.42 -27.26 -16.24
N PHE A 647 -5.24 -26.57 -15.43
CA PHE A 647 -6.09 -27.20 -14.43
C PHE A 647 -7.28 -27.98 -15.03
N VAL A 648 -7.58 -27.82 -16.32
CA VAL A 648 -8.70 -28.52 -16.97
C VAL A 648 -8.26 -29.90 -17.48
N GLY A 649 -7.05 -29.97 -18.06
CA GLY A 649 -6.39 -31.21 -18.44
C GLY A 649 -5.88 -32.00 -17.24
N SER A 650 -5.27 -31.28 -16.28
CA SER A 650 -4.63 -31.84 -15.07
C SER A 650 -5.22 -31.22 -13.78
N PRO A 651 -6.47 -31.58 -13.40
CA PRO A 651 -7.16 -30.98 -12.27
C PRO A 651 -6.47 -31.22 -10.91
N GLU A 652 -5.69 -32.27 -10.76
CA GLU A 652 -4.84 -32.55 -9.60
C GLU A 652 -3.85 -31.43 -9.26
N GLU A 653 -3.41 -30.64 -10.24
CA GLU A 653 -2.52 -29.50 -10.01
C GLU A 653 -3.14 -28.44 -9.10
N ALA A 654 -4.47 -28.36 -9.01
CA ALA A 654 -5.16 -27.41 -8.14
C ALA A 654 -5.08 -27.78 -6.63
N ALA A 655 -4.61 -28.98 -6.29
CA ALA A 655 -4.59 -29.49 -4.93
C ALA A 655 -3.38 -28.97 -4.11
N GLY A 656 -2.20 -28.85 -4.74
CA GLY A 656 -0.97 -28.47 -4.05
C GLY A 656 -0.94 -27.00 -3.62
N PHE A 657 -0.34 -26.70 -2.47
CA PHE A 657 -0.35 -25.35 -1.87
C PHE A 657 0.25 -24.25 -2.77
N LYS A 658 1.20 -24.60 -3.64
CA LYS A 658 1.76 -23.70 -4.65
C LYS A 658 0.70 -23.09 -5.57
N ASN A 659 -0.37 -23.83 -5.86
CA ASN A 659 -1.45 -23.41 -6.73
C ASN A 659 -2.72 -23.09 -5.94
N SER A 660 -3.04 -23.87 -4.90
CA SER A 660 -4.28 -23.69 -4.13
C SER A 660 -4.29 -22.40 -3.30
N VAL A 661 -3.14 -21.93 -2.81
CA VAL A 661 -3.03 -20.64 -2.09
C VAL A 661 -3.32 -19.47 -3.03
N PRO A 662 -2.64 -19.33 -4.20
CA PRO A 662 -3.00 -18.32 -5.19
C PRO A 662 -4.47 -18.39 -5.62
N ILE A 663 -5.01 -19.59 -5.88
CA ILE A 663 -6.43 -19.77 -6.26
C ILE A 663 -7.36 -19.26 -5.16
N MET A 664 -7.08 -19.55 -3.89
CA MET A 664 -7.86 -19.06 -2.76
C MET A 664 -7.83 -17.52 -2.69
N ILE A 665 -6.63 -16.92 -2.73
CA ILE A 665 -6.47 -15.47 -2.60
C ILE A 665 -7.17 -14.74 -3.75
N TRP A 666 -6.86 -15.11 -4.99
CA TRP A 666 -7.48 -14.56 -6.19
C TRP A 666 -8.99 -14.75 -6.18
N GLY A 667 -9.45 -15.98 -5.92
CA GLY A 667 -10.86 -16.32 -5.99
C GLY A 667 -11.71 -15.59 -4.96
N MET A 668 -11.20 -15.42 -3.73
CA MET A 668 -11.88 -14.64 -2.69
C MET A 668 -11.88 -13.15 -3.00
N LYS A 669 -10.79 -12.61 -3.53
CA LYS A 669 -10.69 -11.17 -3.84
C LYS A 669 -11.57 -10.77 -5.02
N GLU A 670 -11.60 -11.59 -6.06
CA GLU A 670 -12.37 -11.30 -7.28
C GLU A 670 -13.78 -11.88 -7.28
N GLY A 671 -14.14 -12.66 -6.26
CA GLY A 671 -15.46 -13.27 -6.11
C GLY A 671 -15.71 -14.35 -7.15
N ILE A 672 -14.69 -15.12 -7.50
CA ILE A 672 -14.75 -16.11 -8.59
C ILE A 672 -15.72 -17.25 -8.28
N PHE A 673 -15.89 -17.59 -7.00
CA PHE A 673 -16.66 -18.75 -6.56
C PHE A 673 -18.18 -18.48 -6.55
N THR A 674 -18.61 -17.31 -6.06
CA THR A 674 -20.03 -16.97 -5.82
C THR A 674 -20.44 -15.59 -6.33
N ASN A 675 -19.55 -14.88 -7.03
CA ASN A 675 -19.65 -13.45 -7.39
C ASN A 675 -19.62 -12.48 -6.19
N GLN A 676 -19.34 -12.96 -4.98
CA GLN A 676 -19.15 -12.12 -3.80
C GLN A 676 -17.66 -11.94 -3.49
N LYS A 677 -17.22 -10.69 -3.33
CA LYS A 677 -15.81 -10.37 -3.05
C LYS A 677 -15.56 -10.26 -1.55
N LEU A 678 -14.41 -10.73 -1.09
CA LEU A 678 -14.01 -10.60 0.31
C LEU A 678 -13.99 -9.13 0.77
N GLY A 679 -13.52 -8.23 -0.10
CA GLY A 679 -13.50 -6.78 0.15
C GLY A 679 -14.87 -6.14 0.44
N THR A 680 -15.98 -6.81 0.08
CA THR A 680 -17.34 -6.35 0.42
C THR A 680 -17.65 -6.51 1.90
N TYR A 681 -17.06 -7.51 2.56
CA TYR A 681 -17.34 -7.84 3.96
C TYR A 681 -16.18 -7.48 4.90
N VAL A 682 -14.96 -7.54 4.40
CA VAL A 682 -13.74 -7.26 5.15
C VAL A 682 -12.93 -6.20 4.40
N ASN A 683 -12.86 -5.00 4.96
CA ASN A 683 -12.15 -3.84 4.40
C ASN A 683 -11.77 -2.85 5.52
N ASN A 684 -11.24 -1.68 5.15
CA ASN A 684 -10.74 -0.67 6.09
C ASN A 684 -11.79 -0.15 7.09
N THR A 685 -13.09 -0.27 6.79
CA THR A 685 -14.18 0.24 7.63
C THR A 685 -15.14 -0.84 8.11
N THR A 686 -15.02 -2.07 7.60
CA THR A 686 -15.98 -3.16 7.82
C THR A 686 -15.23 -4.45 8.12
N LYS A 687 -15.61 -5.14 9.21
CA LYS A 687 -15.08 -6.46 9.58
C LYS A 687 -16.23 -7.43 9.84
N ASP A 688 -16.84 -7.94 8.77
CA ASP A 688 -17.96 -8.88 8.82
C ASP A 688 -17.52 -10.30 8.37
N TYR A 689 -16.87 -11.04 9.27
CA TYR A 689 -16.47 -12.42 8.99
C TYR A 689 -17.66 -13.38 8.79
N GLN A 690 -18.84 -13.08 9.36
CA GLN A 690 -20.01 -13.94 9.17
C GLN A 690 -20.60 -13.75 7.77
N GLY A 691 -20.74 -12.50 7.31
CA GLY A 691 -21.17 -12.18 5.95
C GLY A 691 -20.19 -12.68 4.91
N ALA A 692 -18.89 -12.67 5.22
CA ALA A 692 -17.83 -13.19 4.35
C ALA A 692 -18.01 -14.67 3.96
N ARG A 693 -18.83 -15.46 4.69
CA ARG A 693 -19.18 -16.83 4.28
C ARG A 693 -19.68 -16.90 2.84
N LYS A 694 -20.41 -15.87 2.41
CA LYS A 694 -20.97 -15.71 1.06
C LYS A 694 -19.93 -15.72 -0.06
N VAL A 695 -18.66 -15.47 0.24
CA VAL A 695 -17.54 -15.50 -0.71
C VAL A 695 -17.23 -16.91 -1.20
N ILE A 696 -17.40 -17.91 -0.32
CA ILE A 696 -17.06 -19.32 -0.60
C ILE A 696 -18.30 -20.16 -0.80
N ASN A 697 -19.29 -20.01 0.08
CA ASN A 697 -20.54 -20.75 0.04
C ASN A 697 -21.70 -19.86 0.51
N GLY A 698 -22.86 -20.41 0.88
CA GLY A 698 -24.00 -19.64 1.36
C GLY A 698 -23.79 -18.95 2.71
N SER A 699 -24.46 -19.45 3.75
CA SER A 699 -24.37 -18.91 5.12
C SER A 699 -24.22 -20.02 6.17
N ASP A 700 -23.85 -21.20 5.71
CA ASP A 700 -23.51 -22.38 6.49
C ASP A 700 -22.28 -22.12 7.36
N GLN A 701 -22.30 -22.58 8.61
CA GLN A 701 -21.16 -22.51 9.54
C GLN A 701 -20.57 -21.09 9.73
N LYS A 702 -21.28 -20.03 9.32
CA LYS A 702 -20.77 -18.65 9.32
C LYS A 702 -20.27 -18.17 10.68
N VAL A 703 -20.96 -18.57 11.75
CA VAL A 703 -20.61 -18.22 13.13
C VAL A 703 -19.32 -18.95 13.55
N LEU A 704 -19.22 -20.22 13.21
CA LEU A 704 -18.07 -21.06 13.53
C LEU A 704 -16.81 -20.59 12.79
N ILE A 705 -16.90 -20.38 11.48
CA ILE A 705 -15.78 -19.88 10.66
C ILE A 705 -15.37 -18.47 11.11
N ALA A 706 -16.33 -17.59 11.40
CA ALA A 706 -16.03 -16.27 11.95
C ALA A 706 -15.29 -16.36 13.29
N SER A 707 -15.65 -17.32 14.15
CA SER A 707 -14.93 -17.54 15.42
C SER A 707 -13.49 -18.01 15.20
N TYR A 708 -13.21 -18.78 14.14
CA TYR A 708 -11.84 -19.13 13.78
C TYR A 708 -11.07 -17.92 13.27
N ALA A 709 -11.70 -17.08 12.44
CA ALA A 709 -11.08 -15.87 11.90
C ALA A 709 -10.64 -14.93 13.04
N THR A 710 -11.47 -14.73 14.06
CA THR A 710 -11.09 -13.94 15.25
C THR A 710 -9.86 -14.49 15.98
N LYS A 711 -9.68 -15.82 16.03
CA LYS A 711 -8.51 -16.43 16.67
C LYS A 711 -7.26 -16.32 15.79
N PHE A 712 -7.39 -16.51 14.48
CA PHE A 712 -6.31 -16.25 13.54
C PHE A 712 -5.87 -14.79 13.55
N GLU A 713 -6.80 -13.85 13.73
CA GLU A 713 -6.48 -12.43 13.86
C GLU A 713 -5.50 -12.18 15.01
N ALA A 714 -5.72 -12.78 16.18
CA ALA A 714 -4.83 -12.65 17.33
C ALA A 714 -3.42 -13.22 17.05
N ILE A 715 -3.34 -14.37 16.36
CA ILE A 715 -2.07 -14.98 15.97
C ILE A 715 -1.34 -14.08 14.95
N LEU A 716 -2.03 -13.59 13.93
CA LEU A 716 -1.45 -12.74 12.89
C LEU A 716 -0.91 -11.42 13.45
N ARG A 717 -1.62 -10.79 14.40
CA ARG A 717 -1.13 -9.60 15.10
C ARG A 717 0.21 -9.81 15.80
N ALA A 718 0.47 -11.02 16.29
CA ALA A 718 1.70 -11.35 17.01
C ALA A 718 2.83 -11.84 16.09
N THR A 719 2.52 -12.30 14.87
CA THR A 719 3.43 -13.09 14.03
C THR A 719 3.60 -12.55 12.62
N SER A 720 2.96 -11.44 12.26
CA SER A 720 3.01 -10.89 10.90
C SER A 720 3.22 -9.38 10.90
N VAL A 721 3.68 -8.87 9.76
CA VAL A 721 3.76 -7.43 9.46
C VAL A 721 2.60 -6.98 8.56
N ALA A 722 1.59 -7.83 8.38
CA ALA A 722 0.39 -7.48 7.62
C ALA A 722 -0.32 -6.28 8.29
N PRO A 723 -0.76 -5.28 7.53
CA PRO A 723 -1.43 -4.12 8.11
C PRO A 723 -2.89 -4.45 8.46
N GLU A 724 -3.50 -3.66 9.34
CA GLU A 724 -4.94 -3.76 9.62
C GLU A 724 -5.80 -3.11 8.54
N THR A 725 -5.25 -2.14 7.83
CA THR A 725 -5.92 -1.37 6.79
C THR A 725 -5.01 -1.29 5.55
N ARG A 726 -5.63 -1.28 4.37
CA ARG A 726 -4.94 -0.97 3.11
C ARG A 726 -4.72 0.52 2.93
#